data_AF-A0AAW1TTM4-F1
#
_entry.id   AF-A0AAW1TTM4-F1
#
_cell.length_a   1.000
_cell.length_b   1.000
_cell.length_c   1.000
_cell.angle_alpha   90.00
_cell.angle_beta   90.00
_cell.angle_gamma   90.00
#
_symmetry.space_group_name_H-M   'P 1'
#
loop_
_entity.id
_entity.type
_entity.pdbx_description
1 polymer ?
#
loop_
_entity_poly.entity_id
_entity_poly.type
_entity_poly.pdbx_seq_one_letter_code
_entity_poly.pdbx_strand_id
1 'polypeptide(L)'
;MAKPYLKFISAGIWIIEHNEFLSSSERFWNLTDKEMDSLVHQLPALSCAANIDSQSGNLFLLLLNTLFASQCALKNPNLYPPDKAANLRDGDHFDFIVVGAGSAGSVVARRLMETEKWKILLVEAGGFPSITTEIPGLFFNIELTTDETWGYFTEPSEKSCKGFKNGACHWPRGKVLGGCSSINGMIYIRGYKENYDSWSESGNEGWDNDNLKQYFKRSERLMEEQSKYKNMYGNEGSIPLTRYQNNETIRNILLQSANELGYNKQPEEGHTGFVESLQNIEGGTRYNAAKILIARTNITDKITLALNAHLQKIMIDNKNMKAEGIELKIGEKTMKIYSDREVILSAGAINSPQILMLSGIGPEEHLREKGIEVIQDLKVGENLQDHVLLPIFSKISDQAIKPTELTDDIYQYFVHKKGFFSNTGLLNILGFLNTKNHTNYPDLQIMYYSFPKNNAAVLETFLESINLDKIISQQLISHNKKSNILISCIIAAQPKSRGKILLKNADPLSKPSIFTGYFTDERNEDMKALLEGVRFVEAQLRTNAFKTINAEVLDIGIPNCKNFEFNSDAYWECAMTNTATTVYHPTSTCKMGPKNDQHAVVDSRLKVHGIKNLRVIDASIMPKIVSVNTQSSVFMIGQKGAEMIIEDHLSSENN
;
A
#
# COMPACT_ATOMS: atom_id res chain seq x y z
N MET A 1 30.87 23.20 -15.16
CA MET A 1 31.13 23.28 -13.70
C MET A 1 31.12 24.75 -13.30
N ALA A 2 30.52 25.05 -12.14
CA ALA A 2 30.39 26.37 -11.50
C ALA A 2 29.68 27.48 -12.31
N LYS A 3 28.33 27.45 -12.38
CA LYS A 3 27.48 28.63 -12.70
C LYS A 3 25.97 28.57 -12.38
N PRO A 4 25.36 27.50 -11.80
CA PRO A 4 23.97 27.58 -11.31
C PRO A 4 23.84 27.95 -9.81
N TYR A 5 24.91 27.87 -9.02
CA TYR A 5 24.86 28.02 -7.55
C TYR A 5 24.68 29.47 -7.04
N LEU A 6 24.80 30.47 -7.91
CA LEU A 6 24.69 31.89 -7.52
C LEU A 6 23.26 32.47 -7.62
N LYS A 7 22.32 31.77 -8.27
CA LYS A 7 20.92 32.26 -8.39
C LYS A 7 20.04 31.96 -7.16
N PHE A 8 20.39 30.96 -6.35
CA PHE A 8 19.63 30.64 -5.14
C PHE A 8 20.05 31.48 -3.93
N ILE A 9 21.32 31.89 -3.85
CA ILE A 9 21.81 32.80 -2.79
C ILE A 9 21.25 34.22 -2.99
N SER A 10 21.05 34.67 -4.24
CA SER A 10 20.40 35.95 -4.52
C SER A 10 18.89 35.96 -4.22
N ALA A 11 18.21 34.82 -4.27
CA ALA A 11 16.77 34.75 -3.95
C ALA A 11 16.51 34.82 -2.43
N GLY A 12 17.42 34.28 -1.60
CA GLY A 12 17.30 34.36 -0.15
C GLY A 12 17.60 35.76 0.44
N ILE A 13 18.34 36.60 -0.28
CA ILE A 13 18.69 37.97 0.16
C ILE A 13 17.68 39.01 -0.36
N TRP A 14 17.01 38.75 -1.49
CA TRP A 14 16.08 39.72 -2.10
C TRP A 14 14.72 39.84 -1.40
N ILE A 15 14.32 38.83 -0.62
CA ILE A 15 13.03 38.81 0.11
C ILE A 15 13.01 39.80 1.29
N ILE A 16 14.15 40.39 1.67
CA ILE A 16 14.24 41.29 2.83
C ILE A 16 13.86 42.76 2.50
N GLU A 17 13.75 43.18 1.23
CA GLU A 17 13.65 44.63 0.94
C GLU A 17 12.42 45.17 0.20
N HIS A 18 11.54 44.40 -0.48
CA HIS A 18 10.48 45.04 -1.29
C HIS A 18 9.11 44.32 -1.26
N ASN A 19 8.09 45.07 -0.82
CA ASN A 19 6.66 44.77 -0.90
C ASN A 19 6.11 45.33 -2.23
N GLU A 20 5.56 44.49 -3.12
CA GLU A 20 4.35 44.75 -3.93
C GLU A 20 4.05 43.61 -4.94
N PHE A 21 2.75 43.40 -5.17
CA PHE A 21 2.05 42.33 -5.90
C PHE A 21 2.43 42.13 -7.38
N LEU A 22 2.37 40.87 -7.87
CA LEU A 22 1.51 40.44 -9.00
C LEU A 22 1.49 38.90 -9.22
N SER A 23 0.37 38.48 -9.81
CA SER A 23 -0.23 37.15 -9.98
C SER A 23 0.52 36.06 -10.75
N SER A 24 0.27 34.80 -10.35
CA SER A 24 -0.30 33.67 -11.14
C SER A 24 0.41 32.31 -11.02
N SER A 25 -0.43 31.30 -10.73
CA SER A 25 -0.31 29.83 -10.84
C SER A 25 0.71 29.03 -10.00
N GLU A 26 0.11 28.19 -9.14
CA GLU A 26 0.40 26.76 -8.89
C GLU A 26 1.39 26.34 -7.79
N ARG A 27 0.78 26.24 -6.59
CA ARG A 27 0.75 25.08 -5.66
C ARG A 27 2.08 24.47 -5.25
N PHE A 28 2.60 24.89 -4.10
CA PHE A 28 3.39 24.01 -3.22
C PHE A 28 2.96 24.25 -1.74
N TRP A 29 2.07 23.37 -1.27
CA TRP A 29 1.64 23.08 0.12
C TRP A 29 0.77 24.11 0.88
N ASN A 30 -0.44 23.69 1.26
CA ASN A 30 -1.48 24.47 1.96
C ASN A 30 -1.07 24.92 3.38
N LEU A 31 -0.33 26.02 3.47
CA LEU A 31 -0.43 27.01 4.54
C LEU A 31 -0.98 28.29 3.89
N THR A 32 -1.87 29.05 4.54
CA THR A 32 -2.18 30.40 4.03
C THR A 32 -0.93 31.28 4.09
N ASP A 33 -0.78 32.28 3.21
CA ASP A 33 0.38 33.21 3.22
C ASP A 33 0.60 33.81 4.62
N LYS A 34 -0.50 34.03 5.35
CA LYS A 34 -0.54 34.50 6.75
C LYS A 34 0.01 33.50 7.78
N GLU A 35 -0.13 32.19 7.54
CA GLU A 35 0.31 31.12 8.42
C GLU A 35 1.79 30.76 8.20
N MET A 36 2.29 30.84 6.97
CA MET A 36 3.74 30.80 6.71
C MET A 36 4.46 32.00 7.31
N ASP A 37 3.92 33.22 7.14
CA ASP A 37 4.45 34.42 7.78
C ASP A 37 4.46 34.28 9.31
N SER A 38 3.45 33.65 9.90
CA SER A 38 3.42 33.36 11.34
C SER A 38 4.52 32.40 11.80
N LEU A 39 4.87 31.38 11.01
CA LEU A 39 5.94 30.42 11.33
C LEU A 39 7.33 31.05 11.17
N VAL A 40 7.50 31.89 10.16
CA VAL A 40 8.74 32.64 9.91
C VAL A 40 8.92 33.78 10.93
N HIS A 41 7.84 34.41 11.39
CA HIS A 41 7.87 35.45 12.43
C HIS A 41 7.95 34.94 13.87
N GLN A 42 7.77 33.63 14.11
CA GLN A 42 8.02 33.02 15.42
C GLN A 42 9.50 32.65 15.65
N LEU A 43 10.32 32.68 14.59
CA LEU A 43 11.76 32.70 14.77
C LEU A 43 12.14 34.10 15.27
N PRO A 44 12.75 34.25 16.47
CA PRO A 44 13.26 35.54 16.86
C PRO A 44 14.20 36.03 15.74
N ALA A 45 13.95 37.24 15.24
CA ALA A 45 14.85 37.93 14.33
C ALA A 45 16.15 38.25 15.05
N LEU A 46 16.94 37.21 15.31
CA LEU A 46 18.34 37.32 15.64
C LEU A 46 19.00 37.74 14.34
N SER A 47 19.40 39.01 14.25
CA SER A 47 20.36 39.47 13.25
C SER A 47 21.66 38.71 13.51
N CYS A 48 21.77 37.51 12.94
CA CYS A 48 22.98 36.72 13.01
C CYS A 48 24.02 37.43 12.13
N ALA A 49 24.99 38.10 12.75
CA ALA A 49 26.21 38.46 12.07
C ALA A 49 26.93 37.15 11.72
N ALA A 50 26.59 36.58 10.55
CA ALA A 50 27.24 35.39 10.04
C ALA A 50 28.66 35.79 9.61
N ASN A 51 29.60 35.76 10.55
CA ASN A 51 31.01 35.69 10.21
C ASN A 51 31.27 34.29 9.61
N ILE A 52 30.90 34.12 8.34
CA ILE A 52 31.13 32.89 7.56
C ILE A 52 32.64 32.60 7.49
N ASP A 53 33.47 33.64 7.60
CA ASP A 53 34.93 33.54 7.65
C ASP A 53 35.48 32.97 8.97
N SER A 54 34.62 32.74 9.97
CA SER A 54 35.00 32.10 11.23
C SER A 54 34.90 30.57 11.13
N GLN A 55 35.64 29.87 12.00
CA GLN A 55 35.52 28.42 12.14
C GLN A 55 34.06 27.97 12.42
N SER A 56 33.30 28.77 13.16
CA SER A 56 31.87 28.49 13.40
C SER A 56 31.01 28.60 12.13
N GLY A 57 31.31 29.55 11.24
CA GLY A 57 30.66 29.68 9.94
C GLY A 57 30.94 28.49 9.01
N ASN A 58 32.19 28.02 8.98
CA ASN A 58 32.57 26.82 8.23
C ASN A 58 31.86 25.55 8.74
N LEU A 59 31.73 25.39 10.07
CA LEU A 59 30.99 24.25 10.66
C LEU A 59 29.49 24.29 10.28
N PHE A 60 28.88 25.48 10.28
CA PHE A 60 27.49 25.65 9.85
C PHE A 60 27.30 25.32 8.36
N LEU A 61 28.18 25.81 7.48
CA LEU A 61 28.14 25.48 6.05
C LEU A 61 28.38 24.00 5.79
N LEU A 62 29.29 23.36 6.55
CA LEU A 62 29.51 21.92 6.46
C LEU A 62 28.23 21.15 6.81
N LEU A 63 27.55 21.52 7.89
CA LEU A 63 26.27 20.91 8.26
C LEU A 63 25.22 21.07 7.16
N LEU A 64 25.03 22.27 6.61
CA LEU A 64 24.09 22.50 5.50
C LEU A 64 24.44 21.63 4.27
N ASN A 65 25.72 21.56 3.90
CA ASN A 65 26.18 20.71 2.80
C ASN A 65 25.91 19.22 3.08
N THR A 66 26.11 18.75 4.32
CA THR A 66 25.77 17.38 4.72
C THR A 66 24.26 17.10 4.58
N LEU A 67 23.41 18.04 4.99
CA LEU A 67 21.95 17.91 4.84
C LEU A 67 21.53 17.85 3.36
N PHE A 68 22.09 18.72 2.51
CA PHE A 68 21.84 18.67 1.06
C PHE A 68 22.32 17.35 0.43
N ALA A 69 23.52 16.89 0.79
CA ALA A 69 24.03 15.62 0.29
C ALA A 69 23.15 14.44 0.71
N SER A 70 22.66 14.43 1.96
CA SER A 70 21.75 13.39 2.44
C SER A 70 20.39 13.40 1.73
N GLN A 71 19.84 14.59 1.45
CA GLN A 71 18.62 14.72 0.66
C GLN A 71 18.82 14.16 -0.76
N CYS A 72 19.93 14.50 -1.41
CA CYS A 72 20.28 13.95 -2.72
C CYS A 72 20.47 12.42 -2.68
N ALA A 73 21.03 11.86 -1.61
CA ALA A 73 21.20 10.43 -1.45
C ALA A 73 19.88 9.65 -1.34
N LEU A 74 18.78 10.30 -0.92
CA LEU A 74 17.44 9.68 -0.91
C LEU A 74 16.86 9.52 -2.32
N LYS A 75 17.15 10.45 -3.25
CA LYS A 75 16.68 10.38 -4.64
C LYS A 75 17.85 10.12 -5.57
N ASN A 76 18.11 8.85 -5.84
CA ASN A 76 19.04 8.46 -6.89
C ASN A 76 18.28 8.00 -8.14
N PRO A 77 18.04 8.87 -9.14
CA PRO A 77 17.33 8.47 -10.36
C PRO A 77 18.10 7.43 -11.17
N ASN A 78 19.43 7.36 -11.01
CA ASN A 78 20.26 6.35 -11.68
C ASN A 78 20.14 4.96 -11.06
N LEU A 79 19.35 4.83 -9.99
CA LEU A 79 19.06 3.54 -9.36
C LEU A 79 18.16 2.68 -10.25
N TYR A 80 17.26 3.29 -11.02
CA TYR A 80 16.29 2.61 -11.87
C TYR A 80 16.76 2.57 -13.34
N PRO A 81 16.25 1.63 -14.16
CA PRO A 81 16.46 1.65 -15.61
C PRO A 81 15.96 2.96 -16.19
N PRO A 82 16.61 3.49 -17.24
CA PRO A 82 16.15 4.71 -17.88
C PRO A 82 14.76 4.49 -18.48
N ASP A 83 13.91 5.51 -18.37
CA ASP A 83 12.63 5.54 -19.08
C ASP A 83 12.89 5.59 -20.59
N LYS A 84 12.40 4.57 -21.30
CA LYS A 84 12.53 4.39 -22.75
C LYS A 84 11.19 4.59 -23.46
N ALA A 85 10.17 5.14 -22.79
CA ALA A 85 8.86 5.45 -23.39
C ALA A 85 8.98 6.23 -24.71
N ALA A 86 9.88 7.22 -24.78
CA ALA A 86 10.11 8.03 -25.97
C ALA A 86 10.72 7.27 -27.17
N ASN A 87 11.32 6.10 -26.93
CA ASN A 87 11.94 5.28 -27.97
C ASN A 87 10.97 4.28 -28.61
N LEU A 88 9.83 4.04 -27.97
CA LEU A 88 8.79 3.16 -28.50
C LEU A 88 8.20 3.74 -29.79
N ARG A 89 7.82 2.86 -30.70
CA ARG A 89 7.18 3.17 -31.97
C ARG A 89 5.94 2.32 -32.16
N ASP A 90 4.97 2.87 -32.90
CA ASP A 90 3.77 2.12 -33.28
C ASP A 90 4.19 0.90 -34.10
N GLY A 91 3.70 -0.28 -33.70
CA GLY A 91 4.05 -1.55 -34.29
C GLY A 91 5.30 -2.23 -33.75
N ASP A 92 5.92 -1.74 -32.66
CA ASP A 92 7.03 -2.46 -32.01
C ASP A 92 6.57 -3.83 -31.48
N HIS A 93 7.50 -4.78 -31.45
CA HIS A 93 7.28 -6.16 -30.99
C HIS A 93 8.18 -6.52 -29.81
N PHE A 94 7.60 -7.23 -28.83
CA PHE A 94 8.28 -7.80 -27.68
C PHE A 94 7.84 -9.25 -27.47
N ASP A 95 8.70 -10.10 -26.91
CA ASP A 95 8.28 -11.44 -26.50
C ASP A 95 7.17 -11.34 -25.46
N PHE A 96 7.41 -10.54 -24.42
CA PHE A 96 6.47 -10.35 -23.31
C PHE A 96 6.20 -8.89 -23.05
N ILE A 97 4.94 -8.59 -22.75
CA ILE A 97 4.51 -7.27 -22.30
C ILE A 97 3.93 -7.41 -20.89
N VAL A 98 4.60 -6.80 -19.91
CA VAL A 98 4.13 -6.75 -18.51
C VAL A 98 3.48 -5.39 -18.26
N VAL A 99 2.19 -5.39 -17.96
CA VAL A 99 1.39 -4.19 -17.71
C VAL A 99 1.27 -3.97 -16.20
N GLY A 100 1.86 -2.88 -15.72
CA GLY A 100 1.90 -2.50 -14.31
C GLY A 100 3.22 -2.93 -13.67
N ALA A 101 4.05 -1.97 -13.29
CA ALA A 101 5.32 -2.19 -12.60
C ALA A 101 5.14 -2.18 -11.07
N GLY A 102 4.00 -2.71 -10.60
CA GLY A 102 3.68 -2.84 -9.19
C GLY A 102 4.42 -3.98 -8.49
N SER A 103 3.92 -4.39 -7.33
CA SER A 103 4.53 -5.43 -6.49
C SER A 103 4.75 -6.76 -7.23
N ALA A 104 3.73 -7.29 -7.91
CA ALA A 104 3.84 -8.54 -8.68
C ALA A 104 4.53 -8.33 -10.03
N GLY A 105 4.17 -7.28 -10.77
CA GLY A 105 4.76 -7.01 -12.09
C GLY A 105 6.26 -6.77 -12.07
N SER A 106 6.78 -6.13 -11.01
CA SER A 106 8.23 -6.00 -10.79
C SER A 106 8.92 -7.36 -10.59
N VAL A 107 8.27 -8.31 -9.90
CA VAL A 107 8.80 -9.68 -9.76
C VAL A 107 8.79 -10.39 -11.10
N VAL A 108 7.67 -10.34 -11.83
CA VAL A 108 7.52 -11.00 -13.13
C VAL A 108 8.58 -10.49 -14.10
N ALA A 109 8.68 -9.16 -14.27
CA ALA A 109 9.66 -8.55 -15.15
C ALA A 109 11.09 -8.99 -14.78
N ARG A 110 11.45 -8.92 -13.49
CA ARG A 110 12.77 -9.36 -13.02
C ARG A 110 13.06 -10.82 -13.37
N ARG A 111 12.12 -11.74 -13.11
CA ARG A 111 12.30 -13.17 -13.37
C ARG A 111 12.40 -13.49 -14.85
N LEU A 112 11.58 -12.84 -15.69
CA LEU A 112 11.67 -13.00 -17.14
C LEU A 112 13.00 -12.47 -17.69
N MET A 113 13.51 -11.35 -17.15
CA MET A 113 14.80 -10.78 -17.56
C MET A 113 16.01 -11.65 -17.18
N GLU A 114 15.88 -12.50 -16.16
CA GLU A 114 16.92 -13.46 -15.79
C GLU A 114 17.06 -14.59 -16.82
N THR A 115 16.07 -14.76 -17.72
CA THR A 115 16.22 -15.63 -18.88
C THR A 115 17.01 -14.91 -19.98
N GLU A 116 17.98 -15.59 -20.58
CA GLU A 116 18.87 -14.89 -21.51
C GLU A 116 18.23 -14.52 -22.86
N LYS A 117 17.01 -14.97 -23.14
CA LYS A 117 16.44 -15.06 -24.49
C LYS A 117 15.42 -13.98 -24.87
N TRP A 118 14.70 -13.39 -23.92
CA TRP A 118 13.47 -12.66 -24.23
C TRP A 118 13.57 -11.14 -24.13
N LYS A 119 12.87 -10.44 -25.03
CA LYS A 119 12.64 -9.00 -25.00
C LYS A 119 11.36 -8.67 -24.24
N ILE A 120 11.48 -7.77 -23.26
CA ILE A 120 10.39 -7.49 -22.32
C ILE A 120 10.07 -6.00 -22.37
N LEU A 121 8.80 -5.67 -22.57
CA LEU A 121 8.28 -4.34 -22.31
C LEU A 121 7.62 -4.32 -20.93
N LEU A 122 8.07 -3.44 -20.05
CA LEU A 122 7.43 -3.16 -18.76
C LEU A 122 6.78 -1.78 -18.81
N VAL A 123 5.46 -1.76 -18.65
CA VAL A 123 4.64 -0.54 -18.74
C VAL A 123 4.19 -0.13 -17.34
N GLU A 124 4.31 1.15 -17.01
CA GLU A 124 3.78 1.73 -15.78
C GLU A 124 3.08 3.07 -16.07
N ALA A 125 1.89 3.25 -15.52
CA ALA A 125 1.10 4.47 -15.69
C ALA A 125 1.69 5.64 -14.88
N GLY A 126 2.39 5.36 -13.78
CA GLY A 126 3.09 6.33 -12.97
C GLY A 126 4.53 6.64 -13.40
N GLY A 127 5.12 7.62 -12.71
CA GLY A 127 6.53 8.00 -12.87
C GLY A 127 7.47 7.30 -11.88
N PHE A 128 8.68 7.86 -11.73
CA PHE A 128 9.62 7.43 -10.70
C PHE A 128 9.15 7.82 -9.28
N PRO A 129 9.51 7.04 -8.24
CA PRO A 129 9.18 7.39 -6.87
C PRO A 129 9.86 8.69 -6.42
N SER A 130 9.14 9.49 -5.63
CA SER A 130 9.61 10.72 -5.02
C SER A 130 10.44 10.44 -3.75
N ILE A 131 11.13 11.47 -3.25
CA ILE A 131 11.83 11.39 -1.95
C ILE A 131 10.87 11.00 -0.84
N THR A 132 9.63 11.50 -0.87
CA THR A 132 8.62 11.22 0.15
C THR A 132 8.35 9.73 0.27
N THR A 133 8.31 9.01 -0.86
CA THR A 133 8.12 7.55 -0.86
C THR A 133 9.27 6.78 -0.20
N GLU A 134 10.49 7.34 -0.21
CA GLU A 134 11.68 6.70 0.35
C GLU A 134 11.73 6.79 1.87
N ILE A 135 11.03 7.76 2.48
CA ILE A 135 11.02 8.04 3.92
C ILE A 135 9.88 7.25 4.59
N PRO A 136 10.17 6.20 5.39
CA PRO A 136 9.14 5.34 5.98
C PRO A 136 8.06 6.08 6.76
N GLY A 137 8.43 7.05 7.60
CA GLY A 137 7.49 7.76 8.48
C GLY A 137 6.56 8.74 7.76
N LEU A 138 6.73 8.99 6.47
CA LEU A 138 5.88 9.89 5.66
C LEU A 138 4.81 9.17 4.85
N PHE A 139 4.56 7.89 5.10
CA PHE A 139 3.66 7.11 4.25
C PHE A 139 2.23 7.66 4.18
N PHE A 140 1.70 8.27 5.25
CA PHE A 140 0.40 8.96 5.24
C PHE A 140 0.37 10.16 4.28
N ASN A 141 1.50 10.89 4.15
CA ASN A 141 1.58 12.04 3.26
C ASN A 141 1.46 11.64 1.79
N ILE A 142 1.91 10.43 1.44
CA ILE A 142 1.87 9.94 0.05
C ILE A 142 0.42 9.75 -0.40
N GLU A 143 -0.44 9.26 0.48
CA GLU A 143 -1.87 9.04 0.22
C GLU A 143 -2.60 10.33 -0.17
N LEU A 144 -2.10 11.50 0.27
CA LEU A 144 -2.68 12.81 -0.05
C LEU A 144 -2.28 13.32 -1.44
N THR A 145 -1.34 12.67 -2.13
CA THR A 145 -0.85 13.11 -3.44
C THR A 145 -1.56 12.40 -4.59
N THR A 146 -1.84 13.11 -5.67
CA THR A 146 -2.50 12.55 -6.88
C THR A 146 -1.53 12.12 -7.97
N ASP A 147 -0.26 12.47 -7.84
CA ASP A 147 0.75 12.19 -8.86
C ASP A 147 1.30 10.77 -8.71
N GLU A 148 1.52 10.34 -7.46
CA GLU A 148 2.05 9.01 -7.12
C GLU A 148 0.97 8.00 -6.70
N THR A 149 -0.29 8.44 -6.65
CA THR A 149 -1.44 7.59 -6.36
C THR A 149 -2.55 7.74 -7.39
N TRP A 150 -3.39 6.72 -7.52
CA TRP A 150 -4.63 6.80 -8.29
C TRP A 150 -5.72 7.62 -7.57
N GLY A 151 -5.61 7.79 -6.24
CA GLY A 151 -6.56 8.53 -5.40
C GLY A 151 -8.02 8.10 -5.63
N TYR A 152 -8.31 6.81 -5.51
CA TYR A 152 -9.67 6.30 -5.71
C TYR A 152 -10.57 6.64 -4.53
N PHE A 153 -11.85 6.80 -4.81
CA PHE A 153 -12.90 6.86 -3.81
C PHE A 153 -13.93 5.78 -4.11
N THR A 154 -14.49 5.20 -3.06
CA THR A 154 -15.57 4.23 -3.21
C THR A 154 -16.87 4.92 -3.59
N GLU A 155 -17.79 4.18 -4.20
CA GLU A 155 -19.17 4.63 -4.31
C GLU A 155 -19.79 4.74 -2.89
N PRO A 156 -20.64 5.74 -2.62
CA PRO A 156 -21.32 5.88 -1.33
C PRO A 156 -22.19 4.67 -0.99
N SER A 157 -22.33 4.38 0.31
CA SER A 157 -23.10 3.23 0.81
C SER A 157 -23.83 3.57 2.11
N GLU A 158 -25.03 3.02 2.29
CA GLU A 158 -25.77 3.11 3.56
C GLU A 158 -25.19 2.21 4.65
N LYS A 159 -24.30 1.27 4.29
CA LYS A 159 -23.72 0.30 5.22
C LYS A 159 -22.32 0.66 5.68
N SER A 160 -21.63 1.60 5.03
CA SER A 160 -20.22 1.89 5.33
C SER A 160 -19.81 3.31 4.96
N CYS A 161 -18.72 3.78 5.56
CA CYS A 161 -18.07 5.05 5.25
C CYS A 161 -18.93 6.32 5.47
N LYS A 162 -20.03 6.26 6.23
CA LYS A 162 -20.96 7.39 6.43
C LYS A 162 -20.34 8.58 7.18
N GLY A 163 -19.31 8.34 7.98
CA GLY A 163 -18.55 9.35 8.73
C GLY A 163 -17.34 9.91 7.98
N PHE A 164 -17.22 9.63 6.67
CA PHE A 164 -16.18 10.16 5.79
C PHE A 164 -16.75 11.24 4.87
N LYS A 165 -15.89 12.12 4.34
CA LYS A 165 -16.35 13.20 3.46
C LYS A 165 -17.06 12.60 2.24
N ASN A 166 -18.25 13.10 1.95
CA ASN A 166 -19.15 12.62 0.88
C ASN A 166 -19.60 11.14 1.02
N GLY A 167 -19.49 10.54 2.22
CA GLY A 167 -19.91 9.15 2.44
C GLY A 167 -19.06 8.12 1.71
N ALA A 168 -17.83 8.47 1.32
CA ALA A 168 -16.94 7.64 0.50
C ALA A 168 -15.61 7.36 1.21
N CYS A 169 -15.19 6.11 1.22
CA CYS A 169 -13.87 5.72 1.70
C CYS A 169 -12.81 6.08 0.67
N HIS A 170 -11.68 6.62 1.13
CA HIS A 170 -10.52 6.87 0.27
C HIS A 170 -9.67 5.61 0.13
N TRP A 171 -9.41 5.20 -1.11
CA TRP A 171 -8.66 3.99 -1.48
C TRP A 171 -7.42 4.37 -2.31
N PRO A 172 -6.36 4.90 -1.67
CA PRO A 172 -5.12 5.22 -2.35
C PRO A 172 -4.49 3.93 -2.90
N ARG A 173 -4.10 3.95 -4.17
CA ARG A 173 -3.32 2.89 -4.82
C ARG A 173 -2.11 3.52 -5.48
N GLY A 174 -0.94 2.92 -5.36
CA GLY A 174 0.27 3.43 -5.98
C GLY A 174 0.13 3.50 -7.50
N LYS A 175 0.38 4.70 -8.05
CA LYS A 175 0.51 5.03 -9.47
C LYS A 175 1.93 5.56 -9.68
N VAL A 176 2.89 4.67 -9.50
CA VAL A 176 4.32 4.98 -9.43
C VAL A 176 5.07 3.67 -9.64
N LEU A 177 6.29 3.73 -10.14
CA LEU A 177 7.15 2.56 -10.25
C LEU A 177 7.30 1.85 -8.87
N GLY A 178 7.08 0.54 -8.84
CA GLY A 178 6.94 -0.26 -7.61
C GLY A 178 5.50 -0.37 -7.08
N GLY A 179 4.57 0.43 -7.62
CA GLY A 179 3.15 0.43 -7.31
C GLY A 179 2.86 0.61 -5.82
N CYS A 180 1.96 -0.21 -5.28
CA CYS A 180 1.55 -0.07 -3.87
C CYS A 180 2.68 -0.37 -2.86
N SER A 181 3.73 -1.09 -3.25
CA SER A 181 4.89 -1.27 -2.35
C SER A 181 5.67 0.04 -2.10
N SER A 182 5.52 1.03 -2.98
CA SER A 182 6.13 2.36 -2.83
C SER A 182 5.36 3.26 -1.86
N ILE A 183 4.14 2.89 -1.46
CA ILE A 183 3.27 3.74 -0.60
C ILE A 183 2.79 3.04 0.68
N ASN A 184 2.97 1.73 0.82
CA ASN A 184 2.38 0.94 1.91
C ASN A 184 3.02 1.18 3.31
N GLY A 185 2.50 0.49 4.32
CA GLY A 185 3.04 0.46 5.69
C GLY A 185 4.26 -0.45 5.90
N MET A 186 4.90 -0.97 4.85
CA MET A 186 6.14 -1.78 4.88
C MET A 186 6.11 -3.05 5.75
N ILE A 187 4.94 -3.49 6.22
CA ILE A 187 4.76 -4.71 7.00
C ILE A 187 5.04 -5.93 6.12
N TYR A 188 5.86 -6.84 6.63
CA TYR A 188 6.11 -8.14 6.01
C TYR A 188 5.73 -9.27 6.97
N ILE A 189 4.69 -10.01 6.58
CA ILE A 189 4.23 -11.23 7.26
C ILE A 189 3.64 -12.17 6.20
N ARG A 190 3.84 -13.49 6.35
CA ARG A 190 3.22 -14.49 5.46
C ARG A 190 1.82 -14.83 5.94
N GLY A 191 0.92 -15.12 5.00
CA GLY A 191 -0.39 -15.71 5.31
C GLY A 191 -0.28 -17.09 5.97
N TYR A 192 -1.38 -17.54 6.56
CA TYR A 192 -1.50 -18.84 7.23
C TYR A 192 -1.54 -19.98 6.21
N LYS A 193 -1.11 -21.19 6.60
CA LYS A 193 -1.14 -22.37 5.73
C LYS A 193 -2.54 -22.62 5.19
N GLU A 194 -3.55 -22.50 6.04
CA GLU A 194 -4.96 -22.69 5.74
C GLU A 194 -5.48 -21.69 4.70
N ASN A 195 -4.90 -20.49 4.59
CA ASN A 195 -5.26 -19.57 3.52
C ASN A 195 -4.93 -20.20 2.16
N TYR A 196 -3.71 -20.71 2.00
CA TYR A 196 -3.22 -21.26 0.74
C TYR A 196 -3.78 -22.65 0.45
N ASP A 197 -3.87 -23.51 1.47
CA ASP A 197 -4.49 -24.83 1.32
C ASP A 197 -5.94 -24.69 0.81
N SER A 198 -6.69 -23.71 1.32
CA SER A 198 -8.06 -23.44 0.82
C SER A 198 -8.11 -23.01 -0.65
N TRP A 199 -7.05 -22.39 -1.17
CA TRP A 199 -6.97 -22.05 -2.59
C TRP A 199 -6.83 -23.33 -3.44
N SER A 200 -6.00 -24.27 -2.99
CA SER A 200 -5.82 -25.59 -3.62
C SER A 200 -7.08 -26.45 -3.53
N GLU A 201 -7.72 -26.51 -2.36
CA GLU A 201 -9.00 -27.20 -2.12
C GLU A 201 -10.14 -26.66 -3.00
N SER A 202 -10.06 -25.38 -3.40
CA SER A 202 -10.98 -24.77 -4.36
C SER A 202 -10.70 -25.16 -5.83
N GLY A 203 -9.84 -26.16 -6.07
CA GLY A 203 -9.49 -26.67 -7.40
C GLY A 203 -8.27 -26.02 -8.04
N ASN A 204 -7.47 -25.24 -7.30
CA ASN A 204 -6.26 -24.60 -7.81
C ASN A 204 -5.01 -25.38 -7.42
N GLU A 205 -4.78 -26.52 -8.07
CA GLU A 205 -3.65 -27.41 -7.76
C GLU A 205 -2.30 -26.67 -7.69
N GLY A 206 -1.47 -27.07 -6.71
CA GLY A 206 -0.15 -26.50 -6.45
C GLY A 206 -0.17 -25.14 -5.75
N TRP A 207 -1.34 -24.59 -5.42
CA TRP A 207 -1.46 -23.36 -4.62
C TRP A 207 -1.59 -23.60 -3.11
N ASP A 208 -1.38 -24.83 -2.65
CA ASP A 208 -1.27 -25.17 -1.23
C ASP A 208 0.03 -24.65 -0.62
N ASN A 209 0.06 -24.51 0.70
CA ASN A 209 1.19 -23.90 1.39
C ASN A 209 2.52 -24.64 1.15
N ASP A 210 2.51 -25.96 1.00
CA ASP A 210 3.75 -26.74 0.87
C ASP A 210 4.43 -26.48 -0.48
N ASN A 211 3.65 -26.38 -1.55
CA ASN A 211 4.14 -25.92 -2.86
C ASN A 211 4.53 -24.43 -2.85
N LEU A 212 3.89 -23.59 -2.03
CA LEU A 212 4.14 -22.15 -2.04
C LEU A 212 5.35 -21.69 -1.21
N LYS A 213 5.75 -22.45 -0.18
CA LYS A 213 6.87 -22.13 0.73
C LYS A 213 8.16 -21.73 -0.01
N GLN A 214 8.47 -22.41 -1.11
CA GLN A 214 9.70 -22.15 -1.88
C GLN A 214 9.71 -20.75 -2.52
N TYR A 215 8.57 -20.24 -2.97
CA TYR A 215 8.48 -18.93 -3.62
C TYR A 215 8.58 -17.78 -2.64
N PHE A 216 8.06 -17.97 -1.42
CA PHE A 216 8.32 -17.06 -0.31
C PHE A 216 9.82 -16.99 -0.03
N LYS A 217 10.45 -18.13 0.28
CA LYS A 217 11.88 -18.18 0.60
C LYS A 217 12.76 -17.61 -0.53
N ARG A 218 12.41 -17.86 -1.79
CA ARG A 218 13.14 -17.32 -2.95
C ARG A 218 13.11 -15.78 -3.03
N SER A 219 12.05 -15.15 -2.52
CA SER A 219 11.93 -13.69 -2.55
C SER A 219 12.66 -13.00 -1.40
N GLU A 220 12.73 -13.68 -0.26
CA GLU A 220 13.10 -13.10 1.03
C GLU A 220 14.60 -13.14 1.31
N ARG A 221 15.08 -12.06 1.93
CA ARG A 221 16.44 -11.94 2.46
C ARG A 221 16.38 -11.43 3.88
N LEU A 222 16.34 -12.35 4.83
CA LEU A 222 16.48 -12.06 6.24
C LEU A 222 17.86 -11.47 6.52
N MET A 223 17.89 -10.21 6.96
CA MET A 223 19.15 -9.45 7.12
C MET A 223 19.90 -9.80 8.42
N GLU A 224 19.25 -10.48 9.39
CA GLU A 224 19.85 -10.87 10.67
C GLU A 224 20.07 -12.40 10.73
N GLU A 225 21.33 -12.83 10.57
CA GLU A 225 21.73 -14.26 10.51
C GLU A 225 21.54 -15.04 11.82
N GLN A 226 21.49 -14.34 12.96
CA GLN A 226 21.30 -14.90 14.31
C GLN A 226 19.91 -14.59 14.90
N SER A 227 18.87 -14.63 14.07
CA SER A 227 17.51 -14.43 14.54
C SER A 227 16.75 -15.75 14.67
N LYS A 228 15.77 -15.80 15.59
CA LYS A 228 14.80 -16.91 15.72
C LYS A 228 14.03 -17.22 14.42
N TYR A 229 14.06 -16.28 13.47
CA TYR A 229 13.38 -16.35 12.19
C TYR A 229 14.17 -17.09 11.09
N LYS A 230 15.42 -17.50 11.35
CA LYS A 230 16.35 -18.08 10.36
C LYS A 230 15.77 -19.26 9.57
N ASN A 231 15.01 -20.13 10.22
CA ASN A 231 14.44 -21.33 9.56
C ASN A 231 13.10 -21.03 8.86
N MET A 232 12.44 -19.94 9.23
CA MET A 232 11.13 -19.55 8.73
C MET A 232 11.23 -18.83 7.39
N TYR A 233 12.16 -17.88 7.27
CA TYR A 233 12.31 -17.01 6.11
C TYR A 233 13.50 -17.39 5.23
N GLY A 234 13.49 -16.90 3.98
CA GLY A 234 14.64 -16.99 3.09
C GLY A 234 15.76 -16.02 3.48
N ASN A 235 16.99 -16.33 3.05
CA ASN A 235 18.20 -15.54 3.31
C ASN A 235 18.94 -15.11 2.03
N GLU A 236 18.51 -15.58 0.85
CA GLU A 236 19.21 -15.37 -0.43
C GLU A 236 18.43 -14.50 -1.43
N GLY A 237 17.16 -14.20 -1.13
CA GLY A 237 16.30 -13.42 -2.01
C GLY A 237 16.74 -11.97 -2.16
N SER A 238 15.93 -11.17 -2.89
CA SER A 238 16.25 -9.75 -3.08
C SER A 238 15.55 -8.85 -2.06
N ILE A 239 14.42 -9.27 -1.49
CA ILE A 239 13.58 -8.46 -0.62
C ILE A 239 14.16 -8.46 0.80
N PRO A 240 14.73 -7.33 1.29
CA PRO A 240 15.30 -7.29 2.63
C PRO A 240 14.18 -7.38 3.66
N LEU A 241 14.38 -8.25 4.65
CA LEU A 241 13.54 -8.37 5.82
C LEU A 241 14.36 -7.96 7.06
N THR A 242 13.94 -6.87 7.67
CA THR A 242 14.57 -6.32 8.88
C THR A 242 13.59 -6.30 10.05
N ARG A 243 14.14 -6.24 11.26
CA ARG A 243 13.36 -6.05 12.47
C ARG A 243 13.27 -4.58 12.82
N TYR A 244 12.18 -4.22 13.47
CA TYR A 244 12.06 -2.96 14.16
C TYR A 244 13.01 -2.95 15.38
N GLN A 245 13.82 -1.89 15.53
CA GLN A 245 14.87 -1.84 16.55
C GLN A 245 14.62 -0.79 17.67
N ASN A 246 13.48 -0.09 17.70
CA ASN A 246 13.20 0.86 18.79
C ASN A 246 12.45 0.21 19.97
N ASN A 247 12.86 0.57 21.19
CA ASN A 247 12.28 0.11 22.44
C ASN A 247 11.40 1.19 23.06
N GLU A 248 10.19 1.35 22.55
CA GLU A 248 9.21 2.32 23.06
C GLU A 248 8.39 1.71 24.20
N THR A 249 8.11 2.48 25.26
CA THR A 249 7.36 2.02 26.45
C THR A 249 5.99 1.43 26.08
N ILE A 250 5.24 2.11 25.21
CA ILE A 250 3.93 1.64 24.74
C ILE A 250 3.98 0.25 24.07
N ARG A 251 5.08 -0.09 23.38
CA ARG A 251 5.25 -1.42 22.75
C ARG A 251 5.29 -2.53 23.80
N ASN A 252 6.04 -2.31 24.86
CA ASN A 252 6.15 -3.26 25.97
C ASN A 252 4.81 -3.41 26.69
N ILE A 253 4.06 -2.31 26.86
CA ILE A 253 2.71 -2.34 27.43
C ILE A 253 1.76 -3.15 26.54
N LEU A 254 1.79 -2.97 25.22
CA LEU A 254 0.98 -3.73 24.27
C LEU A 254 1.27 -5.23 24.38
N LEU A 255 2.55 -5.63 24.32
CA LEU A 255 2.94 -7.05 24.43
C LEU A 255 2.62 -7.64 25.81
N GLN A 256 2.84 -6.89 26.89
CA GLN A 256 2.53 -7.33 28.25
C GLN A 256 1.01 -7.49 28.45
N SER A 257 0.20 -6.55 27.94
CA SER A 257 -1.26 -6.63 28.04
C SER A 257 -1.81 -7.84 27.30
N ALA A 258 -1.27 -8.15 26.12
CA ALA A 258 -1.61 -9.37 25.39
C ALA A 258 -1.26 -10.62 26.22
N ASN A 259 -0.12 -10.58 26.90
CA ASN A 259 0.31 -11.67 27.78
C ASN A 259 -0.61 -11.85 29.01
N GLU A 260 -1.09 -10.75 29.61
CA GLU A 260 -2.06 -10.80 30.71
C GLU A 260 -3.42 -11.38 30.28
N LEU A 261 -3.79 -11.22 29.01
CA LEU A 261 -5.00 -11.79 28.42
C LEU A 261 -4.81 -13.21 27.85
N GLY A 262 -3.62 -13.80 27.99
CA GLY A 262 -3.34 -15.17 27.53
C GLY A 262 -2.92 -15.31 26.05
N TYR A 263 -2.64 -14.20 25.35
CA TYR A 263 -2.18 -14.17 23.96
C TYR A 263 -0.65 -14.17 23.85
N ASN A 264 0.00 -15.08 24.58
CA ASN A 264 1.44 -15.10 24.88
C ASN A 264 2.30 -15.70 23.74
N LYS A 265 1.67 -16.35 22.76
CA LYS A 265 2.38 -17.13 21.74
C LYS A 265 2.77 -16.24 20.57
N GLN A 266 4.08 -16.04 20.39
CA GLN A 266 4.61 -15.71 19.07
C GLN A 266 4.38 -16.94 18.18
N PRO A 267 3.72 -16.82 17.03
CA PRO A 267 3.39 -17.93 16.18
C PRO A 267 4.66 -18.35 15.45
N GLU A 268 5.44 -19.20 16.11
CA GLU A 268 6.40 -20.00 15.37
C GLU A 268 5.65 -21.02 14.52
N GLU A 269 4.49 -21.51 14.99
CA GLU A 269 3.51 -22.34 14.26
C GLU A 269 2.07 -22.21 14.83
N GLY A 270 1.76 -21.10 15.51
CA GLY A 270 0.50 -20.92 16.25
C GLY A 270 -0.51 -20.03 15.53
N HIS A 271 -1.79 -20.35 15.63
CA HIS A 271 -2.84 -19.60 14.96
C HIS A 271 -3.06 -18.21 15.56
N THR A 272 -3.04 -18.02 16.87
CA THR A 272 -3.43 -16.76 17.55
C THR A 272 -2.35 -16.21 18.49
N GLY A 273 -2.15 -14.89 18.53
CA GLY A 273 -1.21 -14.21 19.42
C GLY A 273 -0.72 -12.86 18.89
N PHE A 274 0.17 -12.19 19.64
CA PHE A 274 0.81 -10.95 19.22
C PHE A 274 2.19 -11.21 18.63
N VAL A 275 2.50 -10.54 17.52
CA VAL A 275 3.74 -10.69 16.78
C VAL A 275 4.41 -9.37 16.49
N GLU A 276 5.73 -9.42 16.42
CA GLU A 276 6.53 -8.34 15.85
C GLU A 276 6.88 -8.70 14.41
N SER A 277 6.17 -8.11 13.45
CA SER A 277 6.39 -8.36 12.03
C SER A 277 7.75 -7.86 11.58
N LEU A 278 8.27 -8.49 10.52
CA LEU A 278 9.41 -7.97 9.78
C LEU A 278 8.97 -6.80 8.89
N GLN A 279 9.93 -6.07 8.36
CA GLN A 279 9.68 -4.89 7.53
C GLN A 279 10.59 -4.85 6.29
N ASN A 280 10.12 -4.18 5.24
CA ASN A 280 10.94 -3.86 4.06
C ASN A 280 11.55 -2.47 4.18
N ILE A 281 12.34 -2.29 5.24
CA ILE A 281 13.08 -1.07 5.53
C ILE A 281 14.54 -1.46 5.71
N GLU A 282 15.46 -0.82 5.01
CA GLU A 282 16.89 -1.02 5.19
C GLU A 282 17.59 0.34 5.25
N GLY A 283 18.46 0.52 6.25
CA GLY A 283 19.13 1.80 6.50
C GLY A 283 18.19 2.99 6.73
N GLY A 284 17.00 2.77 7.30
CA GLY A 284 16.00 3.82 7.52
C GLY A 284 15.31 4.32 6.25
N THR A 285 15.39 3.58 5.15
CA THR A 285 14.70 3.89 3.89
C THR A 285 13.79 2.75 3.48
N ARG A 286 12.68 3.09 2.80
CA ARG A 286 11.78 2.11 2.20
C ARG A 286 12.50 1.31 1.12
N TYR A 287 12.21 0.02 1.07
CA TYR A 287 12.59 -0.86 -0.03
C TYR A 287 11.33 -1.33 -0.77
N ASN A 288 10.95 -0.58 -1.81
CA ASN A 288 9.83 -0.92 -2.68
C ASN A 288 10.23 -1.99 -3.72
N ALA A 289 9.24 -2.62 -4.35
CA ALA A 289 9.44 -3.73 -5.31
C ALA A 289 10.37 -3.36 -6.47
N ALA A 290 10.25 -2.15 -7.02
CA ALA A 290 11.10 -1.72 -8.13
C ALA A 290 12.54 -1.46 -7.67
N LYS A 291 12.74 -0.81 -6.53
CA LYS A 291 14.06 -0.61 -5.92
C LYS A 291 14.76 -1.92 -5.57
N ILE A 292 13.99 -2.97 -5.28
CA ILE A 292 14.55 -4.28 -4.96
C ILE A 292 14.86 -5.08 -6.24
N LEU A 293 13.93 -5.11 -7.19
CA LEU A 293 13.90 -6.11 -8.27
C LEU A 293 14.27 -5.51 -9.62
N ILE A 294 13.98 -4.23 -9.84
CA ILE A 294 14.17 -3.53 -11.11
C ILE A 294 15.36 -2.57 -11.04
N ALA A 295 15.87 -2.23 -9.86
CA ALA A 295 16.96 -1.27 -9.73
C ALA A 295 18.34 -1.94 -9.72
N ARG A 296 18.96 -2.13 -10.89
CA ARG A 296 20.39 -2.48 -11.05
C ARG A 296 20.94 -1.95 -12.37
N THR A 297 22.18 -1.47 -12.34
CA THR A 297 22.93 -0.94 -13.51
C THR A 297 23.27 -1.97 -14.59
N ASN A 298 23.13 -3.27 -14.29
CA ASN A 298 23.33 -4.36 -15.26
C ASN A 298 22.04 -4.80 -15.96
N ILE A 299 20.98 -4.00 -15.85
CA ILE A 299 19.73 -4.25 -16.54
C ILE A 299 19.92 -3.86 -18.00
N THR A 300 20.22 -4.92 -18.73
CA THR A 300 20.53 -5.04 -20.16
C THR A 300 19.50 -4.39 -21.07
N ASP A 301 19.84 -4.23 -22.35
CA ASP A 301 18.95 -3.88 -23.46
C ASP A 301 17.70 -4.79 -23.61
N LYS A 302 17.53 -5.83 -22.77
CA LYS A 302 16.41 -6.77 -22.79
C LYS A 302 15.11 -6.24 -22.21
N ILE A 303 15.17 -5.29 -21.27
CA ILE A 303 13.96 -4.62 -20.77
C ILE A 303 13.85 -3.21 -21.34
N THR A 304 12.66 -2.90 -21.81
CA THR A 304 12.23 -1.55 -22.13
C THR A 304 11.23 -1.13 -21.06
N LEU A 305 11.62 -0.16 -20.23
CA LEU A 305 10.72 0.45 -19.25
C LEU A 305 10.02 1.64 -19.91
N ALA A 306 8.70 1.68 -19.85
CA ALA A 306 7.90 2.82 -20.28
C ALA A 306 7.10 3.36 -19.09
N LEU A 307 7.49 4.55 -18.62
CA LEU A 307 6.78 5.25 -17.54
C LEU A 307 5.78 6.26 -18.12
N ASN A 308 4.84 6.71 -17.28
CA ASN A 308 3.74 7.58 -17.68
C ASN A 308 2.99 7.05 -18.92
N ALA A 309 2.92 5.73 -19.02
CA ALA A 309 2.38 4.99 -20.14
C ALA A 309 1.07 4.33 -19.70
N HIS A 310 -0.05 4.91 -20.11
CA HIS A 310 -1.37 4.46 -19.69
C HIS A 310 -1.94 3.46 -20.69
N LEU A 311 -2.18 2.23 -20.23
CA LEU A 311 -2.87 1.23 -21.04
C LEU A 311 -4.30 1.66 -21.36
N GLN A 312 -4.68 1.60 -22.64
CA GLN A 312 -6.04 1.88 -23.09
C GLN A 312 -6.86 0.59 -23.13
N LYS A 313 -6.32 -0.45 -23.77
CA LYS A 313 -6.90 -1.80 -23.85
C LYS A 313 -5.86 -2.82 -24.30
N ILE A 314 -6.19 -4.09 -24.09
CA ILE A 314 -5.49 -5.25 -24.68
C ILE A 314 -6.13 -5.50 -26.05
N MET A 315 -5.29 -5.72 -27.06
CA MET A 315 -5.76 -6.06 -28.41
C MET A 315 -5.97 -7.57 -28.50
N ILE A 316 -7.18 -7.99 -28.85
CA ILE A 316 -7.57 -9.41 -28.98
C ILE A 316 -7.87 -9.73 -30.43
N ASP A 317 -7.33 -10.86 -30.91
CA ASP A 317 -7.76 -11.49 -32.15
C ASP A 317 -8.99 -12.35 -31.89
N ASN A 318 -10.16 -11.81 -32.21
CA ASN A 318 -11.46 -12.47 -32.01
C ASN A 318 -11.61 -13.77 -32.81
N LYS A 319 -10.79 -14.01 -33.85
CA LYS A 319 -10.86 -15.25 -34.64
C LYS A 319 -10.13 -16.39 -33.94
N ASN A 320 -8.96 -16.12 -33.38
CA ASN A 320 -8.12 -17.12 -32.74
C ASN A 320 -8.22 -17.14 -31.21
N MET A 321 -8.98 -16.18 -30.64
CA MET A 321 -9.14 -15.95 -29.21
C MET A 321 -7.79 -15.87 -28.50
N LYS A 322 -6.94 -14.94 -28.96
CA LYS A 322 -5.60 -14.69 -28.42
C LYS A 322 -5.36 -13.20 -28.22
N ALA A 323 -4.61 -12.83 -27.18
CA ALA A 323 -4.06 -11.48 -27.07
C ALA A 323 -2.90 -11.31 -28.07
N GLU A 324 -2.92 -10.21 -28.83
CA GLU A 324 -1.88 -9.87 -29.82
C GLU A 324 -0.93 -8.77 -29.32
N GLY A 325 -1.34 -8.03 -28.29
CA GLY A 325 -0.58 -6.89 -27.80
C GLY A 325 -1.46 -5.92 -27.03
N ILE A 326 -1.02 -4.67 -26.97
CA ILE A 326 -1.67 -3.60 -26.22
C ILE A 326 -1.74 -2.29 -27.00
N GLU A 327 -2.72 -1.47 -26.65
CA GLU A 327 -2.81 -0.08 -27.07
C GLU A 327 -2.45 0.84 -25.88
N LEU A 328 -1.39 1.64 -26.04
CA LEU A 328 -0.83 2.52 -25.01
C LEU A 328 -1.02 3.98 -25.36
N LYS A 329 -1.26 4.81 -24.34
CA LYS A 329 -1.19 6.26 -24.42
C LYS A 329 0.01 6.78 -23.63
N ILE A 330 0.91 7.51 -24.30
CA ILE A 330 2.08 8.17 -23.72
C ILE A 330 2.03 9.64 -24.12
N GLY A 331 1.75 10.52 -23.15
CA GLY A 331 1.38 11.90 -23.44
C GLY A 331 0.17 11.97 -24.37
N GLU A 332 0.30 12.66 -25.50
CA GLU A 332 -0.75 12.76 -26.53
C GLU A 332 -0.71 11.64 -27.58
N LYS A 333 0.31 10.78 -27.55
CA LYS A 333 0.48 9.73 -28.56
C LYS A 333 -0.22 8.45 -28.10
N THR A 334 -1.05 7.89 -28.98
CA THR A 334 -1.58 6.54 -28.84
C THR A 334 -0.89 5.62 -29.83
N MET A 335 -0.46 4.44 -29.38
CA MET A 335 0.30 3.49 -30.19
C MET A 335 -0.03 2.05 -29.84
N LYS A 336 0.09 1.18 -30.83
CA LYS A 336 -0.08 -0.27 -30.70
C LYS A 336 1.28 -0.92 -30.57
N ILE A 337 1.42 -1.77 -29.56
CA ILE A 337 2.62 -2.58 -29.33
C ILE A 337 2.22 -4.04 -29.29
N TYR A 338 2.92 -4.88 -30.03
CA TYR A 338 2.59 -6.29 -30.20
C TYR A 338 3.41 -7.20 -29.30
N SER A 339 2.80 -8.31 -28.88
CA SER A 339 3.45 -9.38 -28.14
C SER A 339 3.57 -10.63 -29.01
N ASP A 340 4.79 -11.15 -29.12
CA ASP A 340 5.07 -12.38 -29.85
C ASP A 340 4.69 -13.63 -29.02
N ARG A 341 4.56 -13.47 -27.69
CA ARG A 341 4.16 -14.53 -26.77
C ARG A 341 2.97 -14.12 -25.92
N GLU A 342 3.19 -13.50 -24.77
CA GLU A 342 2.11 -13.21 -23.82
C GLU A 342 2.06 -11.75 -23.36
N VAL A 343 0.84 -11.25 -23.18
CA VAL A 343 0.55 -10.07 -22.37
C VAL A 343 0.27 -10.52 -20.94
N ILE A 344 1.01 -9.95 -19.98
CA ILE A 344 0.85 -10.19 -18.54
C ILE A 344 0.27 -8.95 -17.89
N LEU A 345 -0.92 -9.07 -17.32
CA LEU A 345 -1.58 -8.00 -16.58
C LEU A 345 -1.23 -8.09 -15.09
N SER A 346 -0.58 -7.05 -14.57
CA SER A 346 -0.18 -6.90 -13.16
C SER A 346 -0.58 -5.52 -12.61
N ALA A 347 -1.73 -5.00 -13.05
CA ALA A 347 -2.23 -3.67 -12.71
C ALA A 347 -2.96 -3.62 -11.35
N GLY A 348 -3.10 -4.75 -10.66
CA GLY A 348 -3.68 -4.87 -9.33
C GLY A 348 -5.21 -5.02 -9.33
N ALA A 349 -5.77 -5.28 -8.15
CA ALA A 349 -7.18 -5.65 -7.97
C ALA A 349 -8.24 -4.63 -8.41
N ILE A 350 -7.85 -3.41 -8.77
CA ILE A 350 -8.77 -2.38 -9.27
C ILE A 350 -8.59 -2.22 -10.78
N ASN A 351 -7.36 -2.05 -11.25
CA ASN A 351 -7.12 -1.70 -12.64
C ASN A 351 -7.08 -2.94 -13.55
N SER A 352 -6.67 -4.11 -13.07
CA SER A 352 -6.69 -5.34 -13.86
C SER A 352 -8.10 -5.70 -14.35
N PRO A 353 -9.15 -5.75 -13.50
CA PRO A 353 -10.50 -5.99 -14.00
C PRO A 353 -11.02 -4.86 -14.89
N GLN A 354 -10.66 -3.60 -14.61
CA GLN A 354 -11.02 -2.47 -15.47
C GLN A 354 -10.45 -2.64 -16.89
N ILE A 355 -9.16 -2.95 -17.00
CA ILE A 355 -8.47 -3.16 -18.27
C ILE A 355 -9.08 -4.33 -19.04
N LEU A 356 -9.37 -5.45 -18.38
CA LEU A 356 -10.04 -6.59 -19.02
C LEU A 356 -11.41 -6.19 -19.57
N MET A 357 -12.24 -5.50 -18.77
CA MET A 357 -13.55 -5.04 -19.22
C MET A 357 -13.46 -4.06 -20.40
N LEU A 358 -12.54 -3.09 -20.37
CA LEU A 358 -12.27 -2.18 -21.49
C LEU A 358 -11.78 -2.91 -22.76
N SER A 359 -11.24 -4.12 -22.59
CA SER A 359 -10.78 -5.00 -23.66
C SER A 359 -11.84 -6.00 -24.11
N GLY A 360 -13.10 -5.83 -23.69
CA GLY A 360 -14.22 -6.71 -24.07
C GLY A 360 -14.28 -8.05 -23.30
N ILE A 361 -13.53 -8.19 -22.21
CA ILE A 361 -13.48 -9.40 -21.38
C ILE A 361 -14.09 -9.09 -20.01
N GLY A 362 -15.30 -9.57 -19.74
CA GLY A 362 -16.03 -9.25 -18.51
C GLY A 362 -17.52 -9.50 -18.62
N PRO A 363 -18.34 -9.04 -17.64
CA PRO A 363 -19.75 -9.38 -17.58
C PRO A 363 -20.51 -8.85 -18.81
N GLU A 364 -21.07 -9.75 -19.61
CA GLU A 364 -21.69 -9.42 -20.91
C GLU A 364 -22.69 -8.26 -20.83
N GLU A 365 -23.60 -8.29 -19.87
CA GLU A 365 -24.63 -7.25 -19.70
C GLU A 365 -24.01 -5.87 -19.44
N HIS A 366 -23.03 -5.80 -18.53
CA HIS A 366 -22.34 -4.56 -18.18
C HIS A 366 -21.53 -4.01 -19.35
N LEU A 367 -20.84 -4.87 -20.10
CA LEU A 367 -20.08 -4.46 -21.29
C LEU A 367 -21.00 -3.88 -22.38
N ARG A 368 -22.13 -4.54 -22.65
CA ARG A 368 -23.16 -4.03 -23.58
C ARG A 368 -23.73 -2.69 -23.12
N GLU A 369 -23.99 -2.52 -21.81
CA GLU A 369 -24.45 -1.26 -21.22
C GLU A 369 -23.45 -0.12 -21.47
N LYS A 370 -22.14 -0.41 -21.39
CA LYS A 370 -21.08 0.58 -21.65
C LYS A 370 -20.71 0.75 -23.13
N GLY A 371 -21.41 0.06 -24.03
CA GLY A 371 -21.15 0.13 -25.47
C GLY A 371 -19.83 -0.51 -25.90
N ILE A 372 -19.35 -1.51 -25.15
CA ILE A 372 -18.12 -2.25 -25.41
C ILE A 372 -18.48 -3.58 -26.07
N GLU A 373 -17.73 -3.95 -27.12
CA GLU A 373 -17.87 -5.27 -27.76
C GLU A 373 -17.55 -6.39 -26.78
N VAL A 374 -18.44 -7.37 -26.68
CA VAL A 374 -18.27 -8.54 -25.82
C VAL A 374 -17.46 -9.58 -26.57
N ILE A 375 -16.22 -9.79 -26.14
CA ILE A 375 -15.31 -10.80 -26.68
C ILE A 375 -15.43 -12.09 -25.86
N GLN A 376 -15.47 -11.96 -24.53
CA GLN A 376 -15.55 -13.10 -23.64
C GLN A 376 -16.32 -12.73 -22.37
N ASP A 377 -17.44 -13.42 -22.12
CA ASP A 377 -18.21 -13.27 -20.88
C ASP A 377 -17.49 -13.98 -19.72
N LEU A 378 -17.10 -13.20 -18.71
CA LEU A 378 -16.47 -13.66 -17.48
C LEU A 378 -16.90 -12.75 -16.33
N LYS A 379 -16.87 -13.27 -15.10
CA LYS A 379 -17.20 -12.50 -13.88
C LYS A 379 -16.09 -11.56 -13.41
N VAL A 380 -15.48 -10.85 -14.35
CA VAL A 380 -14.43 -9.85 -14.10
C VAL A 380 -14.99 -8.71 -13.24
N GLY A 381 -14.25 -8.33 -12.20
CA GLY A 381 -14.62 -7.28 -11.28
C GLY A 381 -15.53 -7.73 -10.14
N GLU A 382 -16.07 -8.94 -10.16
CA GLU A 382 -16.83 -9.52 -9.04
C GLU A 382 -15.90 -10.01 -7.92
N ASN A 383 -16.48 -10.46 -6.79
CA ASN A 383 -15.75 -11.08 -5.67
C ASN A 383 -14.65 -10.19 -5.06
N LEU A 384 -14.75 -8.86 -5.19
CA LEU A 384 -13.83 -7.93 -4.52
C LEU A 384 -13.85 -8.22 -3.03
N GLN A 385 -12.67 -8.49 -2.48
CA GLN A 385 -12.45 -8.71 -1.06
C GLN A 385 -11.45 -7.67 -0.57
N ASP A 386 -11.69 -7.15 0.62
CA ASP A 386 -10.77 -6.25 1.31
C ASP A 386 -10.94 -6.43 2.82
N HIS A 387 -9.88 -6.14 3.55
CA HIS A 387 -9.88 -6.15 5.00
C HIS A 387 -10.51 -4.85 5.51
N VAL A 388 -11.72 -4.95 6.05
CA VAL A 388 -12.39 -3.83 6.73
C VAL A 388 -11.81 -3.66 8.14
N LEU A 389 -11.56 -2.40 8.51
CA LEU A 389 -10.90 -1.95 9.72
C LEU A 389 -11.83 -1.01 10.47
N LEU A 390 -12.07 -1.26 11.77
CA LEU A 390 -12.70 -0.34 12.71
C LEU A 390 -11.63 0.31 13.60
N PRO A 391 -11.48 1.64 13.60
CA PRO A 391 -10.59 2.32 14.53
C PRO A 391 -11.27 2.57 15.88
N ILE A 392 -10.62 2.16 16.97
CA ILE A 392 -10.95 2.55 18.36
C ILE A 392 -9.89 3.53 18.85
N PHE A 393 -10.33 4.73 19.25
CA PHE A 393 -9.46 5.77 19.76
C PHE A 393 -9.44 5.73 21.29
N SER A 394 -8.26 5.72 21.90
CA SER A 394 -8.08 5.75 23.34
C SER A 394 -7.10 6.85 23.74
N LYS A 395 -7.35 7.54 24.85
CA LYS A 395 -6.33 8.40 25.47
C LYS A 395 -5.34 7.54 26.24
N ILE A 396 -4.08 7.94 26.24
CA ILE A 396 -3.02 7.36 27.08
C ILE A 396 -2.16 8.47 27.69
N SER A 397 -1.61 8.22 28.88
CA SER A 397 -0.78 9.19 29.61
C SER A 397 0.57 9.46 28.93
N ASP A 398 1.23 10.55 29.32
CA ASP A 398 2.54 10.99 28.81
C ASP A 398 3.69 10.03 29.17
N GLN A 399 3.47 9.06 30.07
CA GLN A 399 4.46 8.02 30.37
C GLN A 399 4.58 6.97 29.25
N ALA A 400 3.52 6.81 28.44
CA ALA A 400 3.47 5.80 27.40
C ALA A 400 4.30 6.18 26.16
N ILE A 401 4.28 7.47 25.81
CA ILE A 401 4.90 8.03 24.62
C ILE A 401 5.57 9.33 25.02
N LYS A 402 6.88 9.41 24.79
CA LYS A 402 7.63 10.63 25.05
C LYS A 402 7.39 11.63 23.93
N PRO A 403 7.12 12.91 24.23
CA PRO A 403 7.16 13.96 23.22
C PRO A 403 8.57 14.01 22.62
N THR A 404 8.65 14.13 21.30
CA THR A 404 9.89 14.46 20.57
C THR A 404 9.70 15.81 19.89
N GLU A 405 10.79 16.58 19.81
CA GLU A 405 10.81 17.81 19.04
C GLU A 405 10.95 17.47 17.55
N LEU A 406 10.04 17.97 16.72
CA LEU A 406 9.99 17.67 15.29
C LEU A 406 11.31 17.99 14.58
N THR A 407 11.99 19.07 14.99
CA THR A 407 13.28 19.48 14.44
C THR A 407 14.38 18.47 14.71
N ASP A 408 14.36 17.83 15.88
CA ASP A 408 15.33 16.81 16.26
C ASP A 408 15.09 15.53 15.45
N ASP A 409 13.83 15.12 15.26
CA ASP A 409 13.47 13.97 14.42
C ASP A 409 13.89 14.19 12.95
N ILE A 410 13.69 15.40 12.42
CA ILE A 410 14.17 15.78 11.08
C ILE A 410 15.70 15.66 11.01
N TYR A 411 16.41 16.23 11.98
CA TYR A 411 17.87 16.17 12.02
C TYR A 411 18.38 14.73 12.11
N GLN A 412 17.84 13.93 13.04
CA GLN A 412 18.20 12.53 13.23
C GLN A 412 17.98 11.71 11.96
N TYR A 413 16.92 12.00 11.21
CA TYR A 413 16.65 11.30 9.97
C TYR A 413 17.63 11.71 8.86
N PHE A 414 17.78 13.01 8.59
CA PHE A 414 18.63 13.46 7.50
C PHE A 414 20.12 13.21 7.77
N VAL A 415 20.58 13.28 9.02
CA VAL A 415 22.01 13.04 9.32
C VAL A 415 22.30 11.56 9.59
N HIS A 416 21.41 10.85 10.28
CA HIS A 416 21.70 9.50 10.78
C HIS A 416 20.78 8.40 10.27
N LYS A 417 19.73 8.73 9.50
CA LYS A 417 18.66 7.80 9.09
C LYS A 417 18.02 7.07 10.28
N LYS A 418 17.86 7.78 11.39
CA LYS A 418 17.27 7.30 12.66
C LYS A 418 16.09 8.19 13.07
N GLY A 419 15.43 7.82 14.17
CA GLY A 419 14.31 8.58 14.74
C GLY A 419 12.97 8.22 14.10
N PHE A 420 11.95 9.04 14.36
CA PHE A 420 10.57 8.78 13.94
C PHE A 420 10.43 8.45 12.44
N PHE A 421 11.10 9.21 11.58
CA PHE A 421 10.95 9.10 10.12
C PHE A 421 11.60 7.85 9.50
N SER A 422 12.48 7.14 10.23
CA SER A 422 13.18 5.97 9.69
C SER A 422 12.39 4.66 9.76
N ASN A 423 11.18 4.69 10.31
CA ASN A 423 10.37 3.50 10.57
C ASN A 423 8.86 3.83 10.55
N THR A 424 8.01 2.88 10.95
CA THR A 424 6.54 2.99 10.91
C THR A 424 5.88 2.94 12.30
N GLY A 425 6.64 3.20 13.37
CA GLY A 425 6.13 3.16 14.74
C GLY A 425 5.52 1.80 15.13
N LEU A 426 4.31 1.83 15.69
CA LEU A 426 3.62 0.66 16.25
C LEU A 426 3.07 -0.32 15.21
N LEU A 427 3.13 0.00 13.92
CA LEU A 427 2.55 -0.83 12.87
C LEU A 427 3.12 -2.25 12.77
N ASN A 428 4.33 -2.49 13.31
CA ASN A 428 4.90 -3.84 13.29
C ASN A 428 4.40 -4.73 14.44
N ILE A 429 3.66 -4.21 15.42
CA ILE A 429 3.00 -5.02 16.44
C ILE A 429 1.64 -5.41 15.91
N LEU A 430 1.47 -6.69 15.58
CA LEU A 430 0.22 -7.23 15.05
C LEU A 430 -0.37 -8.22 16.04
N GLY A 431 -1.62 -8.00 16.45
CA GLY A 431 -2.40 -8.98 17.19
C GLY A 431 -3.21 -9.84 16.23
N PHE A 432 -3.23 -11.16 16.43
CA PHE A 432 -4.05 -12.09 15.66
C PHE A 432 -4.93 -12.89 16.61
N LEU A 433 -6.24 -12.77 16.45
CA LEU A 433 -7.22 -13.32 17.38
C LEU A 433 -8.23 -14.19 16.62
N ASN A 434 -8.80 -15.14 17.34
CA ASN A 434 -10.01 -15.84 16.92
C ASN A 434 -11.19 -15.25 17.70
N THR A 435 -12.30 -14.97 17.02
CA THR A 435 -13.59 -14.83 17.69
C THR A 435 -13.96 -16.17 18.35
N LYS A 436 -14.93 -16.15 19.27
CA LYS A 436 -15.28 -17.33 20.10
C LYS A 436 -15.76 -18.56 19.30
N ASN A 437 -15.85 -18.51 17.96
CA ASN A 437 -16.36 -19.58 17.11
C ASN A 437 -15.44 -19.98 15.92
N HIS A 438 -15.10 -21.28 15.88
CA HIS A 438 -14.95 -22.16 14.70
C HIS A 438 -13.86 -21.96 13.63
N THR A 439 -12.93 -21.02 13.72
CA THR A 439 -11.85 -20.96 12.71
C THR A 439 -10.57 -21.63 13.19
N ASN A 440 -9.96 -22.44 12.31
CA ASN A 440 -8.65 -23.04 12.57
C ASN A 440 -7.54 -21.98 12.62
N TYR A 441 -7.75 -20.79 12.07
CA TYR A 441 -6.79 -19.67 11.99
C TYR A 441 -7.50 -18.31 12.17
N PRO A 442 -6.78 -17.21 12.46
CA PRO A 442 -7.34 -15.90 12.83
C PRO A 442 -8.37 -15.35 11.89
N ASP A 443 -9.46 -14.85 12.47
CA ASP A 443 -10.49 -14.07 11.79
C ASP A 443 -10.41 -12.57 12.16
N LEU A 444 -9.58 -12.21 13.14
CA LEU A 444 -9.26 -10.83 13.51
C LEU A 444 -7.77 -10.55 13.48
N GLN A 445 -7.42 -9.37 12.96
CA GLN A 445 -6.10 -8.76 13.10
C GLN A 445 -6.26 -7.43 13.87
N ILE A 446 -5.30 -7.08 14.72
CA ILE A 446 -5.23 -5.79 15.40
C ILE A 446 -3.91 -5.11 15.06
N MET A 447 -4.01 -3.86 14.62
CA MET A 447 -2.88 -2.98 14.35
C MET A 447 -2.98 -1.73 15.23
N TYR A 448 -1.84 -1.07 15.47
CA TYR A 448 -1.82 0.11 16.33
C TYR A 448 -1.18 1.31 15.65
N TYR A 449 -1.77 2.48 15.88
CA TYR A 449 -1.14 3.77 15.65
C TYR A 449 -1.08 4.55 16.95
N SER A 450 -0.14 5.47 17.04
CA SER A 450 -0.09 6.39 18.17
C SER A 450 0.30 7.79 17.75
N PHE A 451 -0.36 8.77 18.35
CA PHE A 451 -0.15 10.18 18.09
C PHE A 451 0.20 10.89 19.40
N PRO A 452 1.41 11.44 19.54
CA PRO A 452 1.80 12.21 20.71
C PRO A 452 0.87 13.39 20.96
N LYS A 453 0.70 13.74 22.24
CA LYS A 453 -0.03 14.92 22.68
C LYS A 453 0.53 16.18 22.04
N ASN A 454 -0.34 17.13 21.72
CA ASN A 454 0.02 18.41 21.07
C ASN A 454 0.69 18.26 19.69
N ASN A 455 0.62 17.08 19.06
CA ASN A 455 1.09 16.85 17.70
C ASN A 455 -0.09 16.81 16.72
N ALA A 456 -0.84 17.91 16.68
CA ALA A 456 -2.05 18.01 15.86
C ALA A 456 -1.76 17.85 14.36
N ALA A 457 -0.60 18.32 13.87
CA ALA A 457 -0.27 18.31 12.45
C ALA A 457 -0.14 16.88 11.87
N VAL A 458 0.53 15.97 12.59
CA VAL A 458 0.68 14.58 12.15
C VAL A 458 -0.65 13.83 12.25
N LEU A 459 -1.44 14.08 13.30
CA LEU A 459 -2.78 13.50 13.42
C LEU A 459 -3.72 14.02 12.34
N GLU A 460 -3.72 15.32 12.05
CA GLU A 460 -4.53 15.94 11.01
C GLU A 460 -4.19 15.37 9.63
N THR A 461 -2.89 15.23 9.33
CA THR A 461 -2.42 14.57 8.09
C THR A 461 -3.00 13.16 7.96
N PHE A 462 -2.97 12.36 9.03
CA PHE A 462 -3.57 11.02 9.04
C PHE A 462 -5.08 11.04 8.81
N LEU A 463 -5.80 11.91 9.54
CA LEU A 463 -7.27 11.99 9.43
C LEU A 463 -7.72 12.48 8.05
N GLU A 464 -6.94 13.37 7.43
CA GLU A 464 -7.14 13.78 6.05
C GLU A 464 -6.84 12.65 5.06
N SER A 465 -5.77 11.88 5.28
CA SER A 465 -5.36 10.79 4.38
C SER A 465 -6.43 9.70 4.27
N ILE A 466 -7.13 9.41 5.37
CA ILE A 466 -8.25 8.47 5.38
C ILE A 466 -9.59 9.10 4.96
N ASN A 467 -9.63 10.41 4.66
CA ASN A 467 -10.82 11.18 4.27
C ASN A 467 -11.90 11.30 5.36
N LEU A 468 -11.53 11.31 6.64
CA LEU A 468 -12.50 11.39 7.74
C LEU A 468 -13.23 12.75 7.77
N ASP A 469 -14.51 12.73 8.11
CA ASP A 469 -15.31 13.96 8.18
C ASP A 469 -14.74 14.98 9.18
N LYS A 470 -14.85 16.26 8.83
CA LYS A 470 -14.26 17.36 9.62
C LYS A 470 -14.79 17.42 11.04
N ILE A 471 -16.06 17.09 11.27
CA ILE A 471 -16.67 17.16 12.61
C ILE A 471 -16.01 16.13 13.53
N ILE A 472 -15.84 14.89 13.05
CA ILE A 472 -15.19 13.81 13.81
C ILE A 472 -13.70 14.14 14.00
N SER A 473 -13.03 14.61 12.94
CA SER A 473 -11.61 14.97 12.99
C SER A 473 -11.32 16.07 14.02
N GLN A 474 -12.17 17.10 14.12
CA GLN A 474 -12.00 18.17 15.10
C GLN A 474 -12.16 17.69 16.56
N GLN A 475 -13.02 16.70 16.81
CA GLN A 475 -13.13 16.09 18.14
C GLN A 475 -11.84 15.34 18.51
N LEU A 476 -11.29 14.56 17.58
CA LEU A 476 -10.03 13.85 17.77
C LEU A 476 -8.85 14.80 18.01
N ILE A 477 -8.75 15.87 17.22
CA ILE A 477 -7.72 16.91 17.41
C ILE A 477 -7.87 17.58 18.79
N SER A 478 -9.11 17.83 19.23
CA SER A 478 -9.39 18.41 20.56
C SER A 478 -8.98 17.49 21.71
N HIS A 479 -9.13 16.18 21.55
CA HIS A 479 -8.61 15.18 22.49
C HIS A 479 -7.07 15.12 22.46
N ASN A 480 -6.45 15.18 21.28
CA ASN A 480 -4.99 15.13 21.14
C ASN A 480 -4.26 16.32 21.81
N LYS A 481 -4.91 17.49 21.90
CA LYS A 481 -4.39 18.64 22.67
C LYS A 481 -4.29 18.35 24.18
N LYS A 482 -5.00 17.34 24.68
CA LYS A 482 -5.09 17.03 26.12
C LYS A 482 -4.30 15.78 26.49
N SER A 483 -4.19 14.81 25.59
CA SER A 483 -3.55 13.51 25.82
C SER A 483 -2.95 12.92 24.55
N ASN A 484 -2.02 11.98 24.70
CA ASN A 484 -1.63 11.11 23.58
C ASN A 484 -2.82 10.25 23.17
N ILE A 485 -2.90 9.93 21.87
CA ILE A 485 -3.95 9.06 21.32
C ILE A 485 -3.31 7.75 20.87
N LEU A 486 -3.86 6.63 21.33
CA LEU A 486 -3.63 5.30 20.77
C LEU A 486 -4.83 4.93 19.92
N ILE A 487 -4.60 4.50 18.69
CA ILE A 487 -5.63 3.94 17.82
C ILE A 487 -5.41 2.44 17.77
N SER A 488 -6.40 1.68 18.23
CA SER A 488 -6.48 0.23 18.04
C SER A 488 -7.33 -0.04 16.81
N CYS A 489 -6.72 -0.51 15.75
CA CYS A 489 -7.37 -0.83 14.49
C CYS A 489 -7.75 -2.30 14.47
N ILE A 490 -9.03 -2.59 14.66
CA ILE A 490 -9.57 -3.96 14.62
C ILE A 490 -9.95 -4.28 13.17
N ILE A 491 -9.39 -5.35 12.63
CA ILE A 491 -9.48 -5.69 11.21
C ILE A 491 -10.14 -7.05 11.07
N ALA A 492 -11.16 -7.15 10.23
CA ALA A 492 -11.73 -8.42 9.82
C ALA A 492 -10.77 -9.12 8.83
N ALA A 493 -10.05 -10.12 9.32
CA ALA A 493 -9.02 -10.84 8.55
C ALA A 493 -9.61 -11.96 7.66
N GLN A 494 -10.90 -12.28 7.83
CA GLN A 494 -11.62 -13.24 7.00
C GLN A 494 -12.98 -12.69 6.55
N PRO A 495 -12.99 -11.60 5.77
CA PRO A 495 -14.23 -10.92 5.40
C PRO A 495 -15.17 -11.85 4.63
N LYS A 496 -16.46 -11.84 5.00
CA LYS A 496 -17.55 -12.55 4.32
C LYS A 496 -18.22 -11.67 3.26
N SER A 497 -18.24 -10.38 3.49
CA SER A 497 -18.72 -9.38 2.54
C SER A 497 -18.00 -9.47 1.19
N ARG A 498 -18.71 -9.17 0.10
CA ARG A 498 -18.16 -9.13 -1.25
C ARG A 498 -18.57 -7.85 -1.96
N GLY A 499 -17.58 -7.18 -2.53
CA GLY A 499 -17.76 -6.00 -3.37
C GLY A 499 -17.69 -6.33 -4.87
N LYS A 500 -17.63 -5.26 -5.66
CA LYS A 500 -17.36 -5.34 -7.10
C LYS A 500 -16.72 -4.06 -7.65
N ILE A 501 -15.99 -4.22 -8.75
CA ILE A 501 -15.43 -3.15 -9.58
C ILE A 501 -16.22 -3.10 -10.88
N LEU A 502 -16.75 -1.94 -11.23
CA LEU A 502 -17.47 -1.71 -12.48
C LEU A 502 -16.83 -0.58 -13.27
N LEU A 503 -16.89 -0.66 -14.59
CA LEU A 503 -16.59 0.50 -15.43
C LEU A 503 -17.61 1.61 -15.18
N LYS A 504 -17.13 2.84 -15.02
CA LYS A 504 -17.99 4.02 -15.00
C LYS A 504 -18.51 4.33 -16.41
N ASN A 505 -17.62 4.24 -17.40
CA ASN A 505 -17.85 4.46 -18.83
C ASN A 505 -16.76 3.71 -19.62
N ALA A 506 -16.72 3.89 -20.95
CA ALA A 506 -15.74 3.27 -21.84
C ALA A 506 -14.41 4.06 -22.00
N ASP A 507 -14.23 5.16 -21.27
CA ASP A 507 -12.98 5.95 -21.31
C ASP A 507 -11.93 5.30 -20.40
N PRO A 508 -10.76 4.87 -20.94
CA PRO A 508 -9.73 4.23 -20.13
C PRO A 508 -9.12 5.11 -19.05
N LEU A 509 -9.23 6.44 -19.17
CA LEU A 509 -8.72 7.39 -18.17
C LEU A 509 -9.72 7.63 -17.02
N SER A 510 -10.96 7.20 -17.19
CA SER A 510 -11.99 7.34 -16.17
C SER A 510 -11.75 6.34 -15.02
N LYS A 511 -11.86 6.82 -13.79
CA LYS A 511 -11.77 5.96 -12.60
C LYS A 511 -12.98 5.00 -12.57
N PRO A 512 -12.78 3.71 -12.22
CA PRO A 512 -13.88 2.76 -12.13
C PRO A 512 -14.74 3.05 -10.89
N SER A 513 -15.97 2.55 -10.92
CA SER A 513 -16.86 2.55 -9.75
C SER A 513 -16.49 1.39 -8.82
N ILE A 514 -16.23 1.70 -7.56
CA ILE A 514 -15.77 0.74 -6.54
C ILE A 514 -16.86 0.56 -5.50
N PHE A 515 -17.47 -0.61 -5.48
CA PHE A 515 -18.44 -1.00 -4.46
C PHE A 515 -17.76 -1.95 -3.47
N THR A 516 -17.49 -1.49 -2.25
CA THR A 516 -16.71 -2.27 -1.25
C THR A 516 -17.45 -3.52 -0.78
N GLY A 517 -18.78 -3.45 -0.70
CA GLY A 517 -19.60 -4.50 -0.12
C GLY A 517 -19.50 -4.62 1.41
N TYR A 518 -18.83 -3.69 2.12
CA TYR A 518 -18.67 -3.79 3.57
C TYR A 518 -20.00 -3.96 4.31
N PHE A 519 -20.04 -4.95 5.20
CA PHE A 519 -21.20 -5.30 6.03
C PHE A 519 -22.46 -5.63 5.22
N THR A 520 -22.27 -6.23 4.04
CA THR A 520 -23.38 -6.72 3.21
C THR A 520 -23.56 -8.23 3.31
N ASP A 521 -22.70 -8.93 4.06
CA ASP A 521 -22.83 -10.36 4.27
C ASP A 521 -24.14 -10.70 5.01
N GLU A 522 -24.86 -11.72 4.54
CA GLU A 522 -26.23 -12.02 4.96
C GLU A 522 -26.38 -12.26 6.47
N ARG A 523 -25.31 -12.74 7.11
CA ARG A 523 -25.30 -13.14 8.52
C ARG A 523 -24.69 -12.09 9.45
N ASN A 524 -24.25 -10.94 8.91
CA ASN A 524 -23.49 -9.90 9.62
C ASN A 524 -22.29 -10.47 10.41
N GLU A 525 -21.64 -11.50 9.90
CA GLU A 525 -20.47 -12.14 10.48
C GLU A 525 -19.30 -11.16 10.58
N ASP A 526 -19.12 -10.27 9.59
CA ASP A 526 -18.04 -9.27 9.62
C ASP A 526 -18.24 -8.29 10.79
N MET A 527 -19.48 -7.82 10.99
CA MET A 527 -19.82 -6.90 12.08
C MET A 527 -19.69 -7.57 13.46
N LYS A 528 -20.16 -8.82 13.58
CA LYS A 528 -20.02 -9.61 14.81
C LYS A 528 -18.56 -9.86 15.17
N ALA A 529 -17.71 -10.15 14.19
CA ALA A 529 -16.29 -10.33 14.42
C ALA A 529 -15.65 -9.04 14.96
N LEU A 530 -15.92 -7.89 14.33
CA LEU A 530 -15.41 -6.61 14.81
C LEU A 530 -15.92 -6.26 16.22
N LEU A 531 -17.17 -6.61 16.59
CA LEU A 531 -17.69 -6.42 17.95
C LEU A 531 -16.91 -7.25 18.97
N GLU A 532 -16.58 -8.51 18.70
CA GLU A 532 -15.71 -9.29 19.60
C GLU A 532 -14.30 -8.67 19.70
N GLY A 533 -13.79 -8.09 18.61
CA GLY A 533 -12.56 -7.30 18.63
C GLY A 533 -12.64 -6.06 19.53
N VAL A 534 -13.78 -5.37 19.56
CA VAL A 534 -14.03 -4.26 20.49
C VAL A 534 -13.93 -4.76 21.93
N ARG A 535 -14.56 -5.90 22.25
CA ARG A 535 -14.51 -6.51 23.59
C ARG A 535 -13.09 -6.90 23.99
N PHE A 536 -12.28 -7.36 23.04
CA PHE A 536 -10.86 -7.61 23.28
C PHE A 536 -10.12 -6.30 23.63
N VAL A 537 -10.29 -5.23 22.86
CA VAL A 537 -9.63 -3.94 23.14
C VAL A 537 -10.04 -3.41 24.50
N GLU A 538 -11.33 -3.46 24.87
CA GLU A 538 -11.78 -3.07 26.21
C GLU A 538 -11.14 -3.89 27.32
N ALA A 539 -11.01 -5.21 27.13
CA ALA A 539 -10.33 -6.08 28.08
C ALA A 539 -8.85 -5.73 28.18
N GLN A 540 -8.21 -5.42 27.05
CA GLN A 540 -6.80 -5.02 26.97
C GLN A 540 -6.55 -3.73 27.74
N LEU A 541 -7.39 -2.71 27.60
CA LEU A 541 -7.28 -1.45 28.33
C LEU A 541 -7.49 -1.61 29.85
N ARG A 542 -8.14 -2.70 30.31
CA ARG A 542 -8.34 -3.01 31.73
C ARG A 542 -7.22 -3.84 32.37
N THR A 543 -6.23 -4.28 31.59
CA THR A 543 -5.04 -4.99 32.09
C THR A 543 -4.23 -4.13 33.06
N ASN A 544 -3.41 -4.77 33.90
CA ASN A 544 -2.51 -4.05 34.80
C ASN A 544 -1.50 -3.21 34.02
N ALA A 545 -0.98 -3.75 32.91
CA ALA A 545 -0.11 -3.01 31.98
C ALA A 545 -0.74 -1.68 31.52
N PHE A 546 -1.99 -1.69 30.99
CA PHE A 546 -2.63 -0.47 30.49
C PHE A 546 -3.11 0.48 31.61
N LYS A 547 -3.44 -0.05 32.79
CA LYS A 547 -3.74 0.79 33.97
C LYS A 547 -2.56 1.70 34.35
N THR A 548 -1.32 1.28 34.11
CA THR A 548 -0.14 2.13 34.38
C THR A 548 -0.13 3.43 33.58
N ILE A 549 -0.83 3.47 32.44
CA ILE A 549 -0.88 4.62 31.54
C ILE A 549 -2.27 5.26 31.46
N ASN A 550 -3.18 4.93 32.38
CA ASN A 550 -4.54 5.48 32.49
C ASN A 550 -5.30 5.47 31.16
N ALA A 551 -5.23 4.34 30.44
CA ALA A 551 -5.84 4.25 29.13
C ALA A 551 -7.36 4.13 29.21
N GLU A 552 -8.05 4.85 28.33
CA GLU A 552 -9.52 4.89 28.30
C GLU A 552 -9.99 5.19 26.87
N VAL A 553 -11.05 4.52 26.45
CA VAL A 553 -11.69 4.76 25.14
C VAL A 553 -12.25 6.18 25.09
N LEU A 554 -12.04 6.86 23.97
CA LEU A 554 -12.54 8.20 23.72
C LEU A 554 -13.89 8.17 23.03
N ASP A 555 -14.83 8.95 23.54
CA ASP A 555 -15.98 9.38 22.76
C ASP A 555 -15.54 10.43 21.74
N ILE A 556 -15.59 10.05 20.47
CA ILE A 556 -15.19 10.89 19.33
C ILE A 556 -16.38 11.66 18.74
N GLY A 557 -17.56 11.56 19.35
CA GLY A 557 -18.72 12.37 19.01
C GLY A 557 -19.29 12.10 17.62
N ILE A 558 -19.33 10.83 17.17
CA ILE A 558 -19.85 10.44 15.85
C ILE A 558 -21.30 10.96 15.71
N PRO A 559 -21.58 11.92 14.81
CA PRO A 559 -22.87 12.60 14.77
C PRO A 559 -24.08 11.67 14.63
N ASN A 560 -23.95 10.65 13.79
CA ASN A 560 -25.00 9.67 13.50
C ASN A 560 -25.25 8.69 14.66
N CYS A 561 -24.36 8.63 15.66
CA CYS A 561 -24.41 7.66 16.75
C CYS A 561 -24.76 8.27 18.12
N LYS A 562 -25.06 9.57 18.18
CA LYS A 562 -25.35 10.30 19.44
C LYS A 562 -26.54 9.78 20.24
N ASN A 563 -27.46 9.08 19.59
CA ASN A 563 -28.66 8.53 20.24
C ASN A 563 -28.43 7.15 20.88
N PHE A 564 -27.25 6.56 20.72
CA PHE A 564 -26.88 5.30 21.35
C PHE A 564 -26.06 5.57 22.62
N GLU A 565 -26.25 4.75 23.64
CA GLU A 565 -25.41 4.79 24.83
C GLU A 565 -23.96 4.53 24.44
N PHE A 566 -23.05 5.44 24.80
CA PHE A 566 -21.64 5.31 24.46
C PHE A 566 -21.10 3.96 24.95
N ASN A 567 -20.31 3.31 24.10
CA ASN A 567 -19.67 2.02 24.36
C ASN A 567 -20.62 0.79 24.44
N SER A 568 -21.92 0.95 24.16
CA SER A 568 -22.86 -0.16 23.96
C SER A 568 -22.65 -0.88 22.62
N ASP A 569 -23.20 -2.10 22.46
CA ASP A 569 -23.19 -2.82 21.16
C ASP A 569 -23.81 -1.95 20.05
N ALA A 570 -24.95 -1.31 20.32
CA ALA A 570 -25.64 -0.46 19.35
C ALA A 570 -24.81 0.76 18.93
N TYR A 571 -24.04 1.36 19.86
CA TYR A 571 -23.09 2.41 19.52
C TYR A 571 -21.99 1.90 18.59
N TRP A 572 -21.42 0.73 18.87
CA TRP A 572 -20.34 0.16 18.05
C TRP A 572 -20.80 -0.30 16.67
N GLU A 573 -22.00 -0.87 16.55
CA GLU A 573 -22.63 -1.16 15.25
C GLU A 573 -22.82 0.13 14.44
N CYS A 574 -23.32 1.19 15.06
CA CYS A 574 -23.41 2.50 14.41
C CYS A 574 -22.03 3.03 14.02
N ALA A 575 -21.04 2.96 14.92
CA ALA A 575 -19.67 3.40 14.66
C ALA A 575 -19.07 2.67 13.45
N MET A 576 -19.26 1.36 13.32
CA MET A 576 -18.78 0.58 12.17
C MET A 576 -19.30 1.12 10.83
N THR A 577 -20.59 1.43 10.74
CA THR A 577 -21.14 2.00 9.48
C THR A 577 -20.62 3.41 9.16
N ASN A 578 -20.05 4.11 10.15
CA ASN A 578 -19.56 5.48 10.00
C ASN A 578 -18.05 5.58 9.82
N THR A 579 -17.27 4.89 10.66
CA THR A 579 -15.82 5.07 10.79
C THR A 579 -15.01 3.86 10.35
N ALA A 580 -15.64 2.72 10.08
CA ALA A 580 -14.90 1.60 9.50
C ALA A 580 -14.49 1.92 8.06
N THR A 581 -13.26 1.53 7.71
CA THR A 581 -12.63 1.79 6.41
C THR A 581 -11.75 0.61 6.02
N THR A 582 -10.94 0.78 4.99
CA THR A 582 -10.00 -0.20 4.47
C THR A 582 -8.65 -0.18 5.21
N VAL A 583 -7.92 -1.30 5.18
CA VAL A 583 -6.45 -1.33 5.41
C VAL A 583 -5.67 -1.51 4.09
N TYR A 584 -6.31 -1.14 2.99
CA TYR A 584 -5.79 -1.05 1.63
C TYR A 584 -5.36 -2.38 1.01
N HIS A 585 -6.14 -3.45 1.25
CA HIS A 585 -5.86 -4.80 0.75
C HIS A 585 -6.93 -5.34 -0.24
N PRO A 586 -7.38 -4.59 -1.26
CA PRO A 586 -8.30 -5.13 -2.25
C PRO A 586 -7.66 -6.29 -3.03
N THR A 587 -8.41 -7.39 -3.18
CA THR A 587 -8.03 -8.61 -3.91
C THR A 587 -9.20 -9.17 -4.71
N SER A 588 -8.96 -10.28 -5.41
CA SER A 588 -10.00 -11.25 -5.79
C SER A 588 -10.94 -10.90 -6.96
N THR A 589 -10.70 -9.77 -7.63
CA THR A 589 -11.51 -9.27 -8.75
C THR A 589 -11.29 -9.95 -10.11
N CYS A 590 -10.23 -10.74 -10.22
CA CYS A 590 -9.95 -11.63 -11.35
C CYS A 590 -9.69 -13.05 -10.82
N LYS A 591 -10.57 -13.51 -9.92
CA LYS A 591 -10.47 -14.77 -9.18
C LYS A 591 -9.93 -15.94 -10.02
N MET A 592 -8.94 -16.66 -9.50
CA MET A 592 -8.53 -17.95 -10.06
C MET A 592 -9.51 -19.07 -9.66
N GLY A 593 -9.73 -19.99 -10.59
CA GLY A 593 -10.54 -21.18 -10.34
C GLY A 593 -10.53 -22.15 -11.53
N PRO A 594 -10.99 -23.38 -11.31
CA PRO A 594 -11.12 -24.37 -12.38
C PRO A 594 -12.18 -23.93 -13.40
N LYS A 595 -12.14 -24.52 -14.60
CA LYS A 595 -13.04 -24.14 -15.71
C LYS A 595 -14.54 -24.27 -15.39
N ASN A 596 -14.91 -25.11 -14.44
CA ASN A 596 -16.29 -25.30 -13.98
C ASN A 596 -16.72 -24.31 -12.88
N ASP A 597 -15.82 -23.51 -12.33
CA ASP A 597 -16.16 -22.39 -11.45
C ASP A 597 -16.61 -21.20 -12.32
N GLN A 598 -17.92 -20.91 -12.28
CA GLN A 598 -18.52 -19.84 -13.09
C GLN A 598 -18.05 -18.44 -12.70
N HIS A 599 -17.44 -18.26 -11.54
CA HIS A 599 -16.88 -16.98 -11.09
C HIS A 599 -15.36 -16.88 -11.33
N ALA A 600 -14.73 -17.90 -11.92
CA ALA A 600 -13.31 -17.86 -12.25
C ALA A 600 -13.05 -17.00 -13.48
N VAL A 601 -12.05 -16.13 -13.39
CA VAL A 601 -11.55 -15.29 -14.50
C VAL A 601 -10.26 -15.88 -15.07
N VAL A 602 -9.42 -16.46 -14.22
CA VAL A 602 -8.19 -17.14 -14.63
C VAL A 602 -8.15 -18.59 -14.16
N ASP A 603 -7.38 -19.43 -14.85
CA ASP A 603 -7.11 -20.80 -14.42
C ASP A 603 -6.03 -20.87 -13.33
N SER A 604 -5.70 -22.09 -12.86
CA SER A 604 -4.66 -22.31 -11.85
C SER A 604 -3.23 -21.98 -12.33
N ARG A 605 -3.03 -21.81 -13.64
CA ARG A 605 -1.81 -21.27 -14.25
C ARG A 605 -1.91 -19.77 -14.55
N LEU A 606 -2.93 -19.10 -14.03
CA LEU A 606 -3.19 -17.67 -14.15
C LEU A 606 -3.50 -17.19 -15.57
N LYS A 607 -3.85 -18.09 -16.50
CA LYS A 607 -4.28 -17.76 -17.86
C LYS A 607 -5.75 -17.34 -17.83
N VAL A 608 -6.08 -16.27 -18.56
CA VAL A 608 -7.47 -15.81 -18.67
C VAL A 608 -8.30 -16.86 -19.39
N HIS A 609 -9.44 -17.26 -18.80
CA HIS A 609 -10.30 -18.28 -19.39
C HIS A 609 -10.80 -17.83 -20.77
N GLY A 610 -10.66 -18.72 -21.76
CA GLY A 610 -11.11 -18.45 -23.13
C GLY A 610 -10.18 -17.57 -23.97
N ILE A 611 -9.11 -16.99 -23.40
CA ILE A 611 -8.18 -16.09 -24.12
C ILE A 611 -6.75 -16.62 -24.01
N LYS A 612 -6.18 -17.03 -25.14
CA LYS A 612 -4.77 -17.44 -25.22
C LYS A 612 -3.85 -16.22 -25.07
N ASN A 613 -2.63 -16.47 -24.63
CA ASN A 613 -1.56 -15.47 -24.56
C ASN A 613 -1.85 -14.28 -23.63
N LEU A 614 -2.75 -14.47 -22.66
CA LEU A 614 -3.10 -13.45 -21.67
C LEU A 614 -3.13 -14.06 -20.27
N ARG A 615 -2.38 -13.43 -19.34
CA ARG A 615 -2.41 -13.78 -17.91
C ARG A 615 -2.71 -12.59 -17.03
N VAL A 616 -3.23 -12.88 -15.84
CA VAL A 616 -3.30 -11.91 -14.75
C VAL A 616 -2.42 -12.38 -13.61
N ILE A 617 -1.44 -11.59 -13.20
CA ILE A 617 -0.48 -11.94 -12.14
C ILE A 617 -0.39 -10.75 -11.18
N ASP A 618 -1.36 -10.66 -10.27
CA ASP A 618 -1.38 -9.69 -9.17
C ASP A 618 -2.40 -10.12 -8.08
N ALA A 619 -2.72 -9.24 -7.15
CA ALA A 619 -3.64 -9.52 -6.04
C ALA A 619 -5.08 -9.87 -6.47
N SER A 620 -5.50 -9.51 -7.67
CA SER A 620 -6.84 -9.78 -8.21
C SER A 620 -7.14 -11.28 -8.34
N ILE A 621 -6.12 -12.14 -8.46
CA ILE A 621 -6.33 -13.58 -8.71
C ILE A 621 -6.69 -14.36 -7.46
N MET A 622 -6.46 -13.81 -6.25
CA MET A 622 -6.69 -14.55 -5.01
C MET A 622 -8.15 -15.00 -4.92
N PRO A 623 -8.49 -16.28 -4.77
CA PRO A 623 -9.89 -16.71 -4.70
C PRO A 623 -10.52 -16.29 -3.38
N LYS A 624 -9.73 -16.33 -2.31
CA LYS A 624 -10.02 -15.77 -0.99
C LYS A 624 -8.83 -14.94 -0.52
N ILE A 625 -9.08 -13.78 0.07
CA ILE A 625 -8.02 -12.97 0.66
C ILE A 625 -7.30 -13.74 1.79
N VAL A 626 -5.99 -13.53 1.94
CA VAL A 626 -5.19 -14.09 3.05
C VAL A 626 -5.46 -13.33 4.34
N SER A 627 -5.34 -13.96 5.50
CA SER A 627 -5.72 -13.34 6.79
C SER A 627 -4.65 -12.44 7.42
N VAL A 628 -3.83 -11.83 6.58
CA VAL A 628 -2.73 -10.93 6.95
C VAL A 628 -2.55 -9.86 5.86
N ASN A 629 -1.62 -8.92 6.04
CA ASN A 629 -1.26 -7.97 4.99
C ASN A 629 -0.83 -8.68 3.69
N THR A 630 -1.34 -8.24 2.54
CA THR A 630 -1.29 -9.01 1.28
C THR A 630 0.05 -8.99 0.56
N GLN A 631 0.99 -8.13 0.95
CA GLN A 631 2.21 -7.88 0.18
C GLN A 631 3.04 -9.15 -0.07
N SER A 632 3.26 -9.96 0.97
CA SER A 632 4.07 -11.18 0.85
C SER A 632 3.45 -12.16 -0.16
N SER A 633 2.13 -12.35 -0.08
CA SER A 633 1.38 -13.20 -1.01
C SER A 633 1.43 -12.66 -2.44
N VAL A 634 1.41 -11.34 -2.64
CA VAL A 634 1.54 -10.73 -3.98
C VAL A 634 2.93 -10.96 -4.57
N PHE A 635 4.00 -10.86 -3.76
CA PHE A 635 5.34 -11.22 -4.22
C PHE A 635 5.45 -12.71 -4.58
N MET A 636 4.87 -13.58 -3.76
CA MET A 636 4.81 -15.02 -4.03
C MET A 636 4.05 -15.32 -5.33
N ILE A 637 2.89 -14.68 -5.55
CA ILE A 637 2.11 -14.80 -6.80
C ILE A 637 2.97 -14.39 -8.00
N GLY A 638 3.72 -13.29 -7.89
CA GLY A 638 4.66 -12.86 -8.92
C GLY A 638 5.74 -13.90 -9.22
N GLN A 639 6.33 -14.52 -8.19
CA GLN A 639 7.36 -15.55 -8.37
C GLN A 639 6.83 -16.80 -9.07
N LYS A 640 5.70 -17.33 -8.56
CA LYS A 640 5.10 -18.55 -9.10
C LYS A 640 4.57 -18.32 -10.52
N GLY A 641 3.90 -17.19 -10.74
CA GLY A 641 3.40 -16.81 -12.06
C GLY A 641 4.53 -16.64 -13.09
N ALA A 642 5.66 -16.05 -12.71
CA ALA A 642 6.81 -15.95 -13.58
C ALA A 642 7.43 -17.32 -13.89
N GLU A 643 7.52 -18.22 -12.91
CA GLU A 643 8.00 -19.58 -13.15
C GLU A 643 7.09 -20.35 -14.12
N MET A 644 5.76 -20.22 -13.99
CA MET A 644 4.81 -20.82 -14.93
C MET A 644 4.97 -20.31 -16.37
N ILE A 645 5.26 -19.03 -16.56
CA ILE A 645 5.56 -18.47 -17.89
C ILE A 645 6.86 -19.08 -18.41
N ILE A 646 7.90 -19.16 -17.56
CA ILE A 646 9.20 -19.69 -17.95
C ILE A 646 9.09 -21.16 -18.38
N GLU A 647 8.37 -21.98 -17.60
CA GLU A 647 8.07 -23.38 -17.92
C GLU A 647 7.36 -23.52 -19.26
N ASP A 648 6.29 -22.75 -19.49
CA ASP A 648 5.46 -22.88 -20.68
C ASP A 648 6.21 -22.50 -21.97
N HIS A 649 7.17 -21.56 -21.90
CA HIS A 649 7.87 -21.03 -23.08
C HIS A 649 9.29 -21.57 -23.29
N LEU A 650 9.99 -22.04 -22.25
CA LEU A 650 11.27 -22.73 -22.45
C LEU A 650 11.11 -24.19 -22.83
N SER A 651 10.06 -24.87 -22.33
CA SER A 651 9.79 -26.27 -22.70
C SER A 651 9.36 -26.41 -24.16
N SER A 652 8.64 -25.42 -24.70
CA SER A 652 8.20 -25.38 -26.10
C SER A 652 9.31 -25.05 -27.10
N GLU A 653 10.46 -24.55 -26.65
CA GLU A 653 11.62 -24.23 -27.51
C GLU A 653 12.61 -25.39 -27.65
N ASN A 654 12.53 -26.39 -26.77
CA ASN A 654 13.41 -27.57 -26.77
C ASN A 654 12.77 -28.81 -27.43
N ASN A 655 11.50 -28.69 -27.84
CA ASN A 655 10.75 -29.66 -28.66
C ASN A 655 10.48 -29.04 -30.02
#